data_AF-A0A8T5AJA2-F1
#
_entry.id   AF-A0A8T5AJA2-F1
#
_cell.length_a   1.000
_cell.length_b   1.000
_cell.length_c   1.000
_cell.angle_alpha   90.00
_cell.angle_beta   90.00
_cell.angle_gamma   90.00
#
_symmetry.space_group_name_H-M   'P 1'
#
loop_
_entity.id
_entity.type
_entity.pdbx_description
1 polymer ?
#
loop_
_entity_poly.entity_id
_entity_poly.type
_entity_poly.pdbx_seq_one_letter_code
_entity_poly.pdbx_strand_id
1 'polypeptide(L)'
;MRRDPFRSAGWEIKRYKLRASVILILILTSALVLYSYTTLISRCSASDYAVARIVEVDYPKRVGVGEVFQVVVTAEYADSLYVDVCVRDVDRDEIVDALTLISNFHGPGLESYTFNLTAPREVGIWRLEVSTRAWWRGSWYGDEEQSAYQFDVEVSAGETGPPVRALLTLTSKVQGIRFTVDGVEYEFAGDNLTLELEEGLHKLRVEPSIIGFGNGTRLIFSKWSDDTSSNPRYILLPSKGLVLSPIYMRQHRLQVDSPLDFVRGGGWYDEGSEALAEALPEVYKETLLYKFTGWSGDSSSKNHSLHIIMDRPKRVEASWMGEPLKGSVIPSWIITVSAFLLASSIVNIAIMAAGRSKRGLSLLLLLLPIIFPFHGCAVVKVDAAMDSMPSYKTVGIGDSIWRYWHRMGSDTCLIWLGGGVLGGEVFINPYWLESYNTMRFIQDLSNFYSIIAIEKGSTRYLQRPLNRMVYGESYRGGGFVEEAGRWAKNQGFSQVYIVGYSVGGIAAVEESTIYNPQNWSTPNGVILITTPISRGVLERASRLTGNLLVLYGEHMTPLYVESGKNFFNASHSEGPLGERWIHKEFHLIPETAHEVWTIAETGRYDPSASRVIVEFIEKAKILNHISVRGPIYRELEGLERSATLNPGLEIIQRRNPYPWSIYINGSGLPPNLREFVAYNSEVGPISVSHGFMEGEDLQILLNFKGESLTRGEIRILAFPERLNDSIFSISLNHPVMNLRISTVLPGIPVEVDGVEYLSGPDGQINLNLTMNPHTIRLQRIMRIDDGTRLCFKEWMENSGNETEVTATPETRHLTAVYARQLLLEADSKLGSIIGGGWHDENSLIQLKVDRGIIRGEDGQIYVFEGWHPKSLIGEDETLYLNKSIKIDAIWRRVDEPPHRPLTNYTMLGLLLSPTLILFLATASLVIKRFRGHGEDQIKRGPAHKTRREGTLATSTL
;
A
#
# COMPACT_ATOMS: atom_id res chain seq x y z
N MET A 1 49.00 76.35 -48.68
CA MET A 1 48.00 77.43 -48.80
C MET A 1 46.62 76.83 -49.09
N ARG A 2 45.57 77.37 -48.45
CA ARG A 2 44.15 77.49 -48.90
C ARG A 2 43.42 76.36 -49.66
N ARG A 3 42.29 75.93 -49.04
CA ARG A 3 40.95 75.57 -49.58
C ARG A 3 40.74 74.26 -50.39
N ASP A 4 40.04 73.30 -49.77
CA ASP A 4 38.58 73.01 -49.92
C ASP A 4 37.86 73.15 -51.30
N PRO A 5 36.73 72.44 -51.54
CA PRO A 5 36.31 71.11 -50.99
C PRO A 5 35.43 70.21 -51.92
N PHE A 6 35.13 68.96 -51.48
CA PHE A 6 33.93 68.12 -51.82
C PHE A 6 33.67 67.72 -53.32
N ARG A 7 33.05 66.61 -53.74
CA ARG A 7 32.47 65.33 -53.19
C ARG A 7 32.85 64.21 -54.19
N SER A 8 32.92 62.89 -53.93
CA SER A 8 32.46 61.99 -52.85
C SER A 8 30.97 61.51 -52.88
N ALA A 9 30.59 60.65 -53.83
CA ALA A 9 29.38 59.79 -53.77
C ALA A 9 29.57 58.49 -54.59
N GLY A 10 29.58 57.30 -53.95
CA GLY A 10 29.77 56.03 -54.67
C GLY A 10 29.99 54.75 -53.86
N TRP A 11 29.63 54.71 -52.56
CA TRP A 11 30.03 53.59 -51.67
C TRP A 11 28.96 53.06 -50.67
N GLU A 12 27.67 53.37 -50.84
CA GLU A 12 26.63 52.92 -49.86
C GLU A 12 25.66 51.82 -50.35
N ILE A 13 25.46 51.62 -51.66
CA ILE A 13 24.41 50.71 -52.18
C ILE A 13 24.76 49.21 -51.99
N LYS A 14 26.04 48.86 -51.80
CA LYS A 14 26.45 47.45 -51.56
C LYS A 14 26.23 46.95 -50.12
N ARG A 15 26.15 47.82 -49.10
CA ARG A 15 26.00 47.38 -47.70
C ARG A 15 24.57 46.98 -47.33
N TYR A 16 23.54 47.58 -47.95
CA TYR A 16 22.14 47.23 -47.66
C TYR A 16 21.71 45.91 -48.30
N LYS A 17 22.11 45.62 -49.55
CA LYS A 17 21.81 44.32 -50.18
C LYS A 17 22.47 43.15 -49.45
N LEU A 18 23.72 43.31 -48.98
CA LEU A 18 24.40 42.25 -48.24
C LEU A 18 23.72 41.94 -46.90
N ARG A 19 23.23 42.95 -46.17
CA ARG A 19 22.48 42.75 -44.92
C ARG A 19 21.11 42.12 -45.14
N ALA A 20 20.37 42.54 -46.17
CA ALA A 20 19.09 41.91 -46.52
C ALA A 20 19.27 40.44 -46.93
N SER A 21 20.29 40.11 -47.73
CA SER A 21 20.60 38.73 -48.11
C SER A 21 21.07 37.89 -46.93
N VAL A 22 21.89 38.42 -46.00
CA VAL A 22 22.30 37.66 -44.80
C VAL A 22 21.13 37.43 -43.85
N ILE A 23 20.22 38.39 -43.67
CA ILE A 23 19.01 38.20 -42.85
C ILE A 23 18.06 37.20 -43.52
N LEU A 24 17.88 37.25 -44.84
CA LEU A 24 17.05 36.29 -45.57
C LEU A 24 17.65 34.87 -45.55
N ILE A 25 18.98 34.74 -45.68
CA ILE A 25 19.69 33.47 -45.52
C ILE A 25 19.55 32.96 -44.09
N LEU A 26 19.72 33.81 -43.08
CA LEU A 26 19.51 33.43 -41.68
C LEU A 26 18.09 32.93 -41.45
N ILE A 27 17.05 33.66 -41.89
CA ILE A 27 15.65 33.24 -41.78
C ILE A 27 15.40 31.94 -42.54
N LEU A 28 15.96 31.77 -43.75
CA LEU A 28 15.84 30.52 -44.52
C LEU A 28 16.59 29.35 -43.87
N THR A 29 17.74 29.58 -43.22
CA THR A 29 18.45 28.54 -42.47
C THR A 29 17.75 28.22 -41.15
N SER A 30 17.18 29.21 -40.45
CA SER A 30 16.33 28.98 -39.27
C SER A 30 15.07 28.23 -39.64
N ALA A 31 14.45 28.55 -40.79
CA ALA A 31 13.30 27.85 -41.32
C ALA A 31 13.65 26.44 -41.84
N LEU A 32 14.83 26.22 -42.45
CA LEU A 32 15.29 24.87 -42.79
C LEU A 32 15.66 24.06 -41.55
N VAL A 33 16.24 24.68 -40.52
CA VAL A 33 16.52 24.02 -39.24
C VAL A 33 15.22 23.67 -38.54
N LEU A 34 14.25 24.59 -38.43
CA LEU A 34 12.90 24.28 -37.90
C LEU A 34 12.20 23.21 -38.74
N TYR A 35 12.22 23.32 -40.07
CA TYR A 35 11.63 22.33 -40.97
C TYR A 35 12.28 20.97 -40.75
N SER A 36 13.61 20.90 -40.67
CA SER A 36 14.35 19.67 -40.35
C SER A 36 14.09 19.17 -38.93
N TYR A 37 13.77 20.04 -37.96
CA TYR A 37 13.36 19.65 -36.61
C TYR A 37 11.95 19.03 -36.64
N THR A 38 11.01 19.63 -37.39
CA THR A 38 9.66 19.09 -37.58
C THR A 38 9.66 17.80 -38.43
N THR A 39 10.54 17.66 -39.42
CA THR A 39 10.69 16.43 -40.23
C THR A 39 11.69 15.42 -39.66
N LEU A 40 12.26 15.67 -38.46
CA LEU A 40 13.03 14.69 -37.69
C LEU A 40 12.30 14.25 -36.41
N ILE A 41 11.18 14.89 -36.07
CA ILE A 41 10.20 14.39 -35.07
C ILE A 41 9.05 13.63 -35.75
N SER A 42 8.89 13.74 -37.08
CA SER A 42 8.01 12.86 -37.86
C SER A 42 8.79 11.83 -38.67
N ARG A 43 9.62 11.02 -38.00
CA ARG A 43 9.72 9.62 -38.42
C ARG A 43 8.38 9.00 -38.08
N CYS A 44 7.66 8.58 -39.11
CA CYS A 44 6.50 7.70 -39.02
C CYS A 44 6.83 6.58 -38.02
N SER A 45 6.21 6.56 -36.84
CA SER A 45 5.93 5.27 -36.23
C SER A 45 5.12 4.50 -37.28
N ALA A 46 5.37 3.20 -37.41
CA ALA A 46 4.34 2.37 -37.99
C ALA A 46 3.10 2.52 -37.10
N SER A 47 1.90 2.27 -37.63
CA SER A 47 0.76 1.96 -36.76
C SER A 47 1.09 0.64 -36.07
N ASP A 48 1.82 0.71 -34.97
CA ASP A 48 2.35 -0.45 -34.28
C ASP A 48 1.18 -1.26 -33.72
N TYR A 49 1.32 -2.58 -33.84
CA TYR A 49 0.29 -3.54 -33.53
C TYR A 49 0.14 -3.62 -32.01
N ALA A 50 -0.73 -2.78 -31.45
CA ALA A 50 -1.01 -2.73 -30.01
C ALA A 50 -1.63 -4.06 -29.57
N VAL A 51 -0.82 -4.89 -28.91
CA VAL A 51 -1.20 -6.26 -28.51
C VAL A 51 -2.29 -6.24 -27.43
N ALA A 52 -2.15 -5.33 -26.47
CA ALA A 52 -3.08 -5.06 -25.38
C ALA A 52 -2.97 -3.57 -25.01
N ARG A 53 -4.10 -2.89 -24.88
CA ARG A 53 -4.16 -1.49 -24.43
C ARG A 53 -5.40 -1.20 -23.59
N ILE A 54 -5.31 -0.22 -22.70
CA ILE A 54 -6.45 0.31 -21.96
C ILE A 54 -7.17 1.33 -22.84
N VAL A 55 -8.49 1.24 -22.90
CA VAL A 55 -9.36 2.12 -23.69
C VAL A 55 -10.15 3.07 -22.79
N GLU A 56 -10.68 2.55 -21.67
CA GLU A 56 -11.49 3.32 -20.73
C GLU A 56 -11.30 2.76 -19.30
N VAL A 57 -11.35 3.64 -18.31
CA VAL A 57 -11.38 3.29 -16.88
C VAL A 57 -12.45 4.14 -16.22
N ASP A 58 -13.52 3.50 -15.74
CA ASP A 58 -14.61 4.13 -14.98
C ASP A 58 -14.43 3.85 -13.48
N TYR A 59 -14.56 4.89 -12.66
CA TYR A 59 -14.29 4.86 -11.22
C TYR A 59 -14.88 6.09 -10.51
N PRO A 60 -15.27 5.98 -9.23
CA PRO A 60 -15.67 7.13 -8.43
C PRO A 60 -14.47 8.01 -8.08
N LYS A 61 -14.60 9.32 -8.29
CA LYS A 61 -13.53 10.30 -8.00
C LYS A 61 -13.32 10.57 -6.51
N ARG A 62 -14.30 10.23 -5.67
CA ARG A 62 -14.28 10.39 -4.22
C ARG A 62 -14.99 9.21 -3.58
N VAL A 63 -14.43 8.69 -2.49
CA VAL A 63 -14.96 7.58 -1.69
C VAL A 63 -14.77 7.85 -0.21
N GLY A 64 -15.54 7.17 0.63
CA GLY A 64 -15.36 7.14 2.08
C GLY A 64 -14.16 6.28 2.51
N VAL A 65 -13.59 6.58 3.68
CA VAL A 65 -12.63 5.71 4.36
C VAL A 65 -13.23 4.30 4.57
N GLY A 66 -12.56 3.27 4.02
CA GLY A 66 -13.02 1.88 4.11
C GLY A 66 -14.22 1.51 3.20
N GLU A 67 -14.70 2.43 2.37
CA GLU A 67 -15.76 2.17 1.38
C GLU A 67 -15.30 1.13 0.35
N VAL A 68 -16.19 0.20 -0.01
CA VAL A 68 -15.95 -0.71 -1.14
C VAL A 68 -16.56 -0.11 -2.39
N PHE A 69 -15.74 0.12 -3.41
CA PHE A 69 -16.15 0.73 -4.67
C PHE A 69 -15.67 -0.06 -5.89
N GLN A 70 -16.24 0.24 -7.05
CA GLN A 70 -15.93 -0.44 -8.30
C GLN A 70 -14.99 0.38 -9.17
N VAL A 71 -14.03 -0.30 -9.80
CA VAL A 71 -13.25 0.21 -10.93
C VAL A 71 -13.52 -0.72 -12.12
N VAL A 72 -14.06 -0.16 -13.20
CA VAL A 72 -14.35 -0.89 -14.44
C VAL A 72 -13.31 -0.51 -15.48
N VAL A 73 -12.60 -1.51 -15.99
CA VAL A 73 -11.50 -1.35 -16.94
C VAL A 73 -11.90 -1.96 -18.27
N THR A 74 -12.00 -1.15 -19.32
CA THR A 74 -12.16 -1.66 -20.68
C THR A 74 -10.80 -1.64 -21.39
N ALA A 75 -10.38 -2.80 -21.87
CA ALA A 75 -9.14 -2.98 -22.62
C ALA A 75 -9.39 -3.63 -23.98
N GLU A 76 -8.57 -3.29 -24.97
CA GLU A 76 -8.62 -3.85 -26.32
C GLU A 76 -7.45 -4.81 -26.54
N TYR A 77 -7.74 -5.98 -27.11
CA TYR A 77 -6.77 -7.03 -27.39
C TYR A 77 -6.79 -7.42 -28.86
N ALA A 78 -5.62 -7.48 -29.49
CA ALA A 78 -5.50 -7.69 -30.93
C ALA A 78 -5.69 -9.15 -31.39
N ASP A 79 -5.70 -10.12 -30.48
CA ASP A 79 -5.89 -11.55 -30.77
C ASP A 79 -6.36 -12.30 -29.51
N SER A 80 -6.77 -13.57 -29.65
CA SER A 80 -6.99 -14.50 -28.54
C SER A 80 -5.65 -14.89 -27.89
N LEU A 81 -5.22 -14.13 -26.88
CA LEU A 81 -4.00 -14.32 -26.11
C LEU A 81 -4.32 -14.56 -24.63
N TYR A 82 -3.36 -15.05 -23.84
CA TYR A 82 -3.51 -14.96 -22.38
C TYR A 82 -3.42 -13.50 -21.96
N VAL A 83 -4.25 -13.09 -21.01
CA VAL A 83 -4.40 -11.69 -20.57
C VAL A 83 -4.08 -11.59 -19.09
N ASP A 84 -3.46 -10.50 -18.69
CA ASP A 84 -3.13 -10.21 -17.30
C ASP A 84 -3.34 -8.73 -17.02
N VAL A 85 -4.27 -8.42 -16.12
CA VAL A 85 -4.73 -7.06 -15.83
C VAL A 85 -4.83 -6.84 -14.32
N CYS A 86 -4.40 -5.68 -13.84
CA CYS A 86 -4.42 -5.35 -12.42
C CYS A 86 -4.73 -3.88 -12.14
N VAL A 87 -5.11 -3.61 -10.89
CA VAL A 87 -5.08 -2.28 -10.28
C VAL A 87 -3.98 -2.25 -9.22
N ARG A 88 -3.11 -1.25 -9.31
CA ARG A 88 -1.96 -1.05 -8.43
C ARG A 88 -2.09 0.25 -7.64
N ASP A 89 -1.71 0.21 -6.37
CA ASP A 89 -1.36 1.39 -5.57
C ASP A 89 0.01 1.90 -6.04
N VAL A 90 0.02 3.06 -6.69
CA VAL A 90 1.23 3.68 -7.26
C VAL A 90 2.20 4.11 -6.17
N ASP A 91 1.65 4.57 -5.05
CA ASP A 91 2.35 5.15 -3.92
C ASP A 91 3.09 4.08 -3.08
N ARG A 92 2.61 2.83 -3.10
CA ARG A 92 3.18 1.66 -2.42
C ARG A 92 3.87 0.65 -3.35
N ASP A 93 3.65 0.74 -4.66
CA ASP A 93 3.96 -0.27 -5.69
C ASP A 93 3.34 -1.66 -5.36
N GLU A 94 2.09 -1.65 -4.88
CA GLU A 94 1.35 -2.84 -4.43
C GLU A 94 0.16 -3.16 -5.34
N ILE A 95 -0.11 -4.43 -5.62
CA ILE A 95 -1.25 -4.85 -6.44
C ILE A 95 -2.47 -5.00 -5.53
N VAL A 96 -3.44 -4.11 -5.70
CA VAL A 96 -4.66 -4.08 -4.88
C VAL A 96 -5.60 -5.20 -5.30
N ASP A 97 -5.82 -5.35 -6.61
CA ASP A 97 -6.61 -6.42 -7.20
C ASP A 97 -6.08 -6.79 -8.60
N ALA A 98 -6.26 -8.04 -9.01
CA ALA A 98 -5.69 -8.58 -10.24
C ALA A 98 -6.50 -9.75 -10.81
N LEU A 99 -6.34 -9.96 -12.12
CA LEU A 99 -7.02 -10.98 -12.89
C LEU A 99 -6.11 -11.45 -14.05
N THR A 100 -5.82 -12.76 -14.09
CA THR A 100 -4.91 -13.40 -15.04
C THR A 100 -5.64 -14.53 -15.79
N LEU A 101 -6.04 -14.30 -17.05
CA LEU A 101 -6.76 -15.27 -17.90
C LEU A 101 -5.77 -16.10 -18.73
N ILE A 102 -5.62 -17.37 -18.36
CA ILE A 102 -4.68 -18.33 -18.98
C ILE A 102 -5.38 -19.48 -19.73
N SER A 103 -6.71 -19.45 -19.78
CA SER A 103 -7.58 -20.61 -20.09
C SER A 103 -8.80 -20.21 -20.93
N ASN A 104 -9.52 -19.18 -20.51
CA ASN A 104 -10.80 -18.73 -21.06
C ASN A 104 -10.77 -17.26 -21.49
N PHE A 105 -9.94 -16.91 -22.49
CA PHE A 105 -9.98 -15.55 -23.07
C PHE A 105 -10.63 -15.52 -24.46
N HIS A 106 -11.45 -14.48 -24.70
CA HIS A 106 -12.24 -14.28 -25.91
C HIS A 106 -11.72 -13.10 -26.74
N GLY A 107 -10.55 -13.26 -27.37
CA GLY A 107 -10.04 -12.27 -28.32
C GLY A 107 -10.40 -12.58 -29.78
N PRO A 108 -10.27 -11.61 -30.72
CA PRO A 108 -9.92 -10.20 -30.51
C PRO A 108 -11.15 -9.33 -30.20
N GLY A 109 -10.96 -8.23 -29.48
CA GLY A 109 -12.03 -7.28 -29.18
C GLY A 109 -11.78 -6.37 -27.98
N LEU A 110 -12.84 -5.65 -27.59
CA LEU A 110 -12.94 -4.90 -26.34
C LEU A 110 -13.48 -5.83 -25.25
N GLU A 111 -12.79 -5.91 -24.12
CA GLU A 111 -13.19 -6.70 -22.95
C GLU A 111 -13.16 -5.81 -21.70
N SER A 112 -14.11 -6.03 -20.79
CA SER A 112 -14.28 -5.21 -19.59
C SER A 112 -14.15 -6.00 -18.29
N TYR A 113 -13.34 -5.49 -17.37
CA TYR A 113 -13.00 -6.12 -16.10
C TYR A 113 -13.46 -5.24 -14.94
N THR A 114 -14.21 -5.81 -14.00
CA THR A 114 -14.64 -5.11 -12.78
C THR A 114 -13.80 -5.57 -11.58
N PHE A 115 -13.15 -4.61 -10.94
CA PHE A 115 -12.42 -4.76 -9.69
C PHE A 115 -13.23 -4.12 -8.56
N ASN A 116 -13.33 -4.80 -7.42
CA ASN A 116 -14.00 -4.28 -6.23
C ASN A 116 -12.90 -3.91 -5.22
N LEU A 117 -12.63 -2.62 -5.06
CA LEU A 117 -11.54 -2.11 -4.24
C LEU A 117 -12.09 -1.57 -2.92
N THR A 118 -11.38 -1.85 -1.82
CA THR A 118 -11.68 -1.23 -0.52
C THR A 118 -10.77 -0.02 -0.32
N ALA A 119 -11.35 1.15 -0.11
CA ALA A 119 -10.61 2.39 0.14
C ALA A 119 -9.72 2.27 1.39
N PRO A 120 -8.49 2.81 1.38
CA PRO A 120 -7.59 2.77 2.52
C PRO A 120 -8.17 3.50 3.74
N ARG A 121 -7.62 3.21 4.93
CA ARG A 121 -8.00 3.89 6.18
C ARG A 121 -7.41 5.30 6.34
N GLU A 122 -6.63 5.75 5.37
CA GLU A 122 -5.93 7.04 5.37
C GLU A 122 -6.67 8.01 4.45
N VAL A 123 -7.07 9.16 5.00
CA VAL A 123 -7.71 10.27 4.24
C VAL A 123 -6.66 10.95 3.37
N GLY A 124 -6.96 11.15 2.09
CA GLY A 124 -6.05 11.76 1.13
C GLY A 124 -6.37 11.40 -0.32
N ILE A 125 -5.46 11.73 -1.23
CA ILE A 125 -5.52 11.25 -2.62
C ILE A 125 -4.86 9.88 -2.66
N TRP A 126 -5.63 8.85 -3.04
CA TRP A 126 -5.11 7.51 -3.31
C TRP A 126 -4.80 7.40 -4.80
N ARG A 127 -3.50 7.25 -5.14
CA ARG A 127 -3.03 7.16 -6.52
C ARG A 127 -3.06 5.71 -6.98
N LEU A 128 -3.88 5.44 -7.99
CA LEU A 128 -4.06 4.12 -8.56
C LEU A 128 -3.58 4.08 -10.02
N GLU A 129 -3.10 2.92 -10.45
CA GLU A 129 -2.77 2.63 -11.83
C GLU A 129 -3.46 1.33 -12.24
N VAL A 130 -4.23 1.39 -13.32
CA VAL A 130 -4.61 0.17 -14.05
C VAL A 130 -3.51 -0.17 -15.03
N SER A 131 -3.11 -1.44 -15.07
CA SER A 131 -2.13 -1.96 -16.03
C SER A 131 -2.64 -3.26 -16.66
N THR A 132 -2.54 -3.38 -17.99
CA THR A 132 -2.83 -4.63 -18.74
C THR A 132 -1.61 -5.08 -19.54
N ARG A 133 -1.55 -6.39 -19.83
CA ARG A 133 -0.57 -7.01 -20.72
C ARG A 133 -1.14 -8.31 -21.27
N ALA A 134 -0.60 -8.77 -22.39
CA ALA A 134 -0.94 -10.06 -22.98
C ALA A 134 0.30 -10.93 -23.18
N TRP A 135 0.10 -12.24 -23.23
CA TRP A 135 1.15 -13.21 -23.50
C TRP A 135 1.47 -13.25 -24.99
N TRP A 136 2.51 -12.55 -25.39
CA TRP A 136 2.87 -12.35 -26.79
C TRP A 136 4.26 -12.89 -27.08
N ARG A 137 4.35 -13.75 -28.11
CA ARG A 137 5.60 -14.35 -28.59
C ARG A 137 6.45 -15.02 -27.48
N GLY A 138 5.78 -15.59 -26.48
CA GLY A 138 6.40 -16.37 -25.39
C GLY A 138 6.80 -15.56 -24.15
N SER A 139 6.24 -14.37 -23.93
CA SER A 139 6.43 -13.61 -22.69
C SER A 139 5.31 -12.60 -22.47
N TRP A 140 5.13 -12.11 -21.24
CA TRP A 140 4.23 -10.99 -20.96
C TRP A 140 4.73 -9.69 -21.63
N TYR A 141 3.82 -9.04 -22.36
CA TYR A 141 4.04 -7.81 -23.11
C TYR A 141 2.82 -6.88 -22.99
N GLY A 142 3.05 -5.65 -22.54
CA GLY A 142 2.12 -4.53 -22.67
C GLY A 142 2.68 -3.51 -23.65
N ASP A 143 1.81 -2.74 -24.28
CA ASP A 143 2.17 -1.55 -25.06
C ASP A 143 2.77 -0.44 -24.18
N GLU A 144 3.97 0.05 -24.51
CA GLU A 144 4.74 0.97 -23.64
C GLU A 144 4.04 2.31 -23.36
N GLU A 145 3.11 2.76 -24.22
CA GLU A 145 2.37 4.02 -24.04
C GLU A 145 0.89 3.82 -23.69
N GLN A 146 0.29 2.69 -24.06
CA GLN A 146 -1.17 2.50 -23.98
C GLN A 146 -1.61 1.36 -23.04
N SER A 147 -0.70 0.60 -22.42
CA SER A 147 -1.09 -0.52 -21.53
C SER A 147 -1.26 -0.16 -20.06
N ALA A 148 -1.09 1.11 -19.69
CA ALA A 148 -1.25 1.61 -18.32
C ALA A 148 -2.07 2.91 -18.30
N TYR A 149 -2.87 3.11 -17.25
CA TYR A 149 -3.69 4.30 -17.04
C TYR A 149 -3.72 4.66 -15.55
N GLN A 150 -3.18 5.83 -15.20
CA GLN A 150 -3.13 6.34 -13.83
C GLN A 150 -4.35 7.22 -13.52
N PHE A 151 -4.86 7.09 -12.30
CA PHE A 151 -6.04 7.81 -11.82
C PHE A 151 -6.00 8.04 -10.31
N ASP A 152 -6.61 9.14 -9.88
CA ASP A 152 -6.65 9.57 -8.49
C ASP A 152 -8.06 9.36 -7.91
N VAL A 153 -8.14 8.75 -6.72
CA VAL A 153 -9.37 8.61 -5.94
C VAL A 153 -9.23 9.41 -4.64
N GLU A 154 -10.10 10.38 -4.40
CA GLU A 154 -10.12 11.15 -3.15
C GLU A 154 -10.77 10.33 -2.03
N VAL A 155 -9.96 9.80 -1.11
CA VAL A 155 -10.43 9.11 0.09
C VAL A 155 -10.73 10.16 1.15
N SER A 156 -12.00 10.33 1.48
CA SER A 156 -12.49 11.33 2.43
C SER A 156 -13.06 10.67 3.68
N ALA A 157 -12.87 11.30 4.84
CA ALA A 157 -13.82 11.11 5.92
C ALA A 157 -15.13 11.75 5.44
N GLY A 158 -16.16 10.93 5.19
CA GLY A 158 -17.39 11.39 4.55
C GLY A 158 -18.07 12.52 5.33
N GLU A 159 -18.93 13.29 4.65
CA GLU A 159 -19.75 14.36 5.24
C GLU A 159 -20.81 13.77 6.20
N THR A 160 -20.33 13.29 7.33
CA THR A 160 -21.11 13.00 8.52
C THR A 160 -21.49 14.33 9.20
N GLY A 161 -22.47 14.28 10.12
CA GLY A 161 -22.91 15.46 10.86
C GLY A 161 -21.80 16.08 11.73
N PRO A 162 -22.10 17.17 12.49
CA PRO A 162 -21.10 17.83 13.32
C PRO A 162 -20.39 16.80 14.22
N PRO A 163 -19.04 16.82 14.27
CA PRO A 163 -18.26 15.73 14.81
C PRO A 163 -18.64 15.45 16.27
N VAL A 164 -19.00 14.20 16.55
CA VAL A 164 -19.17 13.73 17.93
C VAL A 164 -17.82 13.87 18.62
N ARG A 165 -17.78 14.57 19.75
CA ARG A 165 -16.55 14.81 20.49
C ARG A 165 -16.46 13.95 21.74
N ALA A 166 -15.26 13.49 22.02
CA ALA A 166 -14.92 12.56 23.08
C ALA A 166 -13.70 13.05 23.87
N LEU A 167 -13.58 12.60 25.12
CA LEU A 167 -12.50 13.01 26.02
C LEU A 167 -11.36 11.98 26.07
N LEU A 168 -10.17 12.37 25.61
CA LEU A 168 -8.94 11.62 25.85
C LEU A 168 -8.26 12.15 27.12
N THR A 169 -8.11 11.31 28.14
CA THR A 169 -7.39 11.65 29.37
C THR A 169 -6.08 10.88 29.44
N LEU A 170 -4.97 11.59 29.39
CA LEU A 170 -3.61 11.08 29.56
C LEU A 170 -3.17 11.34 31.01
N THR A 171 -2.70 10.31 31.71
CA THR A 171 -2.18 10.42 33.09
C THR A 171 -0.75 9.90 33.14
N SER A 172 0.07 10.36 34.08
CA SER A 172 1.46 9.89 34.24
C SER A 172 2.00 10.24 35.62
N LYS A 173 2.85 9.36 36.16
CA LYS A 173 3.64 9.60 37.38
C LYS A 173 5.06 10.08 37.09
N VAL A 174 5.42 10.21 35.82
CA VAL A 174 6.74 10.60 35.33
C VAL A 174 6.68 12.06 34.86
N GLN A 175 7.47 12.93 35.49
CA GLN A 175 7.57 14.35 35.15
C GLN A 175 8.51 14.59 33.97
N GLY A 176 8.34 15.72 33.27
CA GLY A 176 9.19 16.11 32.15
C GLY A 176 8.92 15.35 30.84
N ILE A 177 7.75 14.71 30.74
CA ILE A 177 7.26 14.12 29.49
C ILE A 177 6.33 15.09 28.74
N ARG A 178 6.18 14.87 27.45
CA ARG A 178 5.34 15.62 26.52
C ARG A 178 4.55 14.62 25.69
N PHE A 179 3.30 14.94 25.40
CA PHE A 179 2.44 14.09 24.57
C PHE A 179 2.24 14.74 23.20
N THR A 180 2.26 13.94 22.14
CA THR A 180 1.86 14.41 20.81
C THR A 180 0.59 13.67 20.42
N VAL A 181 -0.46 14.41 20.03
CA VAL A 181 -1.70 13.85 19.48
C VAL A 181 -1.93 14.49 18.12
N ASP A 182 -1.99 13.67 17.07
CA ASP A 182 -2.16 14.07 15.67
C ASP A 182 -1.16 15.14 15.19
N GLY A 183 0.07 15.05 15.70
CA GLY A 183 1.15 16.00 15.41
C GLY A 183 1.15 17.27 16.27
N VAL A 184 0.10 17.53 17.06
CA VAL A 184 0.05 18.64 18.02
C VAL A 184 0.72 18.23 19.34
N GLU A 185 1.66 19.03 19.82
CA GLU A 185 2.41 18.79 21.05
C GLU A 185 1.74 19.45 22.27
N TYR A 186 1.64 18.69 23.37
CA TYR A 186 1.04 19.10 24.63
C TYR A 186 2.03 18.87 25.78
N GLU A 187 2.28 19.92 26.57
CA GLU A 187 3.18 19.88 27.73
C GLU A 187 2.45 19.35 28.97
N PHE A 188 3.06 18.37 29.67
CA PHE A 188 2.41 17.67 30.77
C PHE A 188 2.72 18.33 32.12
N ALA A 189 1.83 19.23 32.55
CA ALA A 189 1.98 20.05 33.75
C ALA A 189 1.10 19.59 34.93
N GLY A 190 1.13 18.31 35.30
CA GLY A 190 0.35 17.77 36.42
C GLY A 190 0.36 16.24 36.51
N ASP A 191 -0.69 15.66 37.11
CA ASP A 191 -0.93 14.21 37.15
C ASP A 191 -1.84 13.73 36.00
N ASN A 192 -2.54 14.65 35.33
CA ASN A 192 -3.44 14.39 34.19
C ASN A 192 -3.44 15.51 33.15
N LEU A 193 -3.81 15.15 31.91
CA LEU A 193 -4.06 16.01 30.77
C LEU A 193 -5.31 15.49 30.06
N THR A 194 -6.37 16.29 29.97
CA THR A 194 -7.60 15.93 29.26
C THR A 194 -7.73 16.78 28.00
N LEU A 195 -7.95 16.11 26.86
CA LEU A 195 -8.14 16.69 25.55
C LEU A 195 -9.54 16.33 25.04
N GLU A 196 -10.24 17.31 24.46
CA GLU A 196 -11.50 17.10 23.75
C GLU A 196 -11.16 16.97 22.26
N LEU A 197 -11.40 15.79 21.69
CA LEU A 197 -11.08 15.41 20.31
C LEU A 197 -12.34 14.83 19.65
N GLU A 198 -12.28 14.57 18.36
CA GLU A 198 -13.39 13.93 17.62
C GLU A 198 -13.47 12.42 17.98
N GLU A 199 -14.61 11.77 17.80
CA GLU A 199 -14.71 10.30 17.93
C GLU A 199 -14.07 9.66 16.70
N GLY A 200 -13.04 8.84 16.90
CA GLY A 200 -12.29 8.28 15.78
C GLY A 200 -10.85 7.88 16.10
N LEU A 201 -10.03 7.75 15.05
CA LEU A 201 -8.67 7.26 15.13
C LEU A 201 -7.68 8.42 15.29
N HIS A 202 -6.95 8.46 16.41
CA HIS A 202 -5.93 9.46 16.70
C HIS A 202 -4.54 8.83 16.84
N LYS A 203 -3.50 9.58 16.51
CA LYS A 203 -2.09 9.17 16.61
C LYS A 203 -1.45 9.76 17.86
N LEU A 204 -1.23 8.92 18.87
CA LEU A 204 -0.66 9.29 20.18
C LEU A 204 0.83 8.92 20.26
N ARG A 205 1.65 9.85 20.77
CA ARG A 205 3.08 9.66 21.09
C ARG A 205 3.38 10.21 22.48
N VAL A 206 4.34 9.61 23.18
CA VAL A 206 4.96 10.19 24.38
C VAL A 206 6.46 10.38 24.19
N GLU A 207 6.98 11.53 24.60
CA GLU A 207 8.40 11.85 24.56
C GLU A 207 8.90 12.45 25.88
N PRO A 208 10.19 12.25 26.25
CA PRO A 208 11.15 11.38 25.58
C PRO A 208 10.91 9.90 25.93
N SER A 209 11.22 8.99 24.99
CA SER A 209 11.14 7.54 25.23
C SER A 209 12.22 7.02 26.18
N ILE A 210 13.27 7.79 26.44
CA ILE A 210 14.33 7.50 27.42
C ILE A 210 14.59 8.76 28.25
N ILE A 211 14.55 8.62 29.58
CA ILE A 211 14.88 9.69 30.54
C ILE A 211 16.13 9.26 31.31
N GLY A 212 17.27 9.88 31.03
CA GLY A 212 18.54 9.59 31.70
C GLY A 212 18.73 10.43 32.97
N PHE A 213 19.10 9.82 34.09
CA PHE A 213 19.38 10.52 35.35
C PHE A 213 20.86 10.90 35.53
N GLY A 214 21.71 10.69 34.51
CA GLY A 214 23.15 10.99 34.54
C GLY A 214 24.02 10.07 35.42
N ASN A 215 23.42 9.35 36.37
CA ASN A 215 24.09 8.51 37.37
C ASN A 215 24.24 7.02 36.98
N GLY A 216 24.14 6.70 35.68
CA GLY A 216 24.10 5.31 35.20
C GLY A 216 22.74 4.61 35.37
N THR A 217 21.69 5.34 35.76
CA THR A 217 20.28 4.89 35.74
C THR A 217 19.49 5.66 34.68
N ARG A 218 18.52 5.01 34.04
CA ARG A 218 17.55 5.62 33.12
C ARG A 218 16.16 5.04 33.32
N LEU A 219 15.13 5.79 32.94
CA LEU A 219 13.83 5.24 32.60
C LEU A 219 13.77 5.02 31.08
N ILE A 220 13.14 3.93 30.65
CA ILE A 220 12.77 3.67 29.26
C ILE A 220 11.26 3.46 29.17
N PHE A 221 10.60 4.05 28.18
CA PHE A 221 9.20 3.77 27.90
C PHE A 221 9.04 2.28 27.60
N SER A 222 8.15 1.61 28.33
CA SER A 222 7.93 0.16 28.22
C SER A 222 6.62 -0.15 27.50
N LYS A 223 5.51 0.44 27.97
CA LYS A 223 4.16 0.22 27.43
C LYS A 223 3.21 1.30 27.91
N TRP A 224 2.00 1.33 27.36
CA TRP A 224 0.87 2.08 27.89
C TRP A 224 0.08 1.23 28.91
N SER A 225 -0.86 1.83 29.64
CA SER A 225 -1.68 1.15 30.66
C SER A 225 -2.71 0.16 30.13
N ASP A 226 -2.90 0.09 28.81
CA ASP A 226 -3.66 -0.92 28.08
C ASP A 226 -2.73 -1.99 27.45
N ASP A 227 -1.56 -2.20 28.05
CA ASP A 227 -0.52 -3.15 27.67
C ASP A 227 0.12 -2.98 26.28
N THR A 228 -0.23 -1.92 25.53
CA THR A 228 0.35 -1.63 24.22
C THR A 228 1.79 -1.10 24.33
N SER A 229 2.75 -1.67 23.60
CA SER A 229 4.17 -1.23 23.61
C SER A 229 4.57 -0.28 22.48
N SER A 230 3.68 0.04 21.53
CA SER A 230 3.98 0.96 20.44
C SER A 230 3.98 2.44 20.89
N ASN A 231 4.98 3.19 20.44
CA ASN A 231 5.10 4.63 20.65
C ASN A 231 5.92 5.23 19.48
N PRO A 232 5.31 6.01 18.55
CA PRO A 232 3.90 6.38 18.51
C PRO A 232 2.98 5.19 18.27
N ARG A 233 1.69 5.36 18.57
CA ARG A 233 0.61 4.40 18.34
C ARG A 233 -0.61 5.10 17.79
N TYR A 234 -1.52 4.32 17.22
CA TYR A 234 -2.88 4.76 16.99
C TYR A 234 -3.77 4.35 18.19
N ILE A 235 -4.79 5.15 18.45
CA ILE A 235 -5.83 4.92 19.45
C ILE A 235 -7.19 5.17 18.79
N LEU A 236 -8.16 4.30 19.03
CA LEU A 236 -9.56 4.59 18.73
C LEU A 236 -10.17 5.26 19.96
N LEU A 237 -10.58 6.52 19.83
CA LEU A 237 -11.22 7.29 20.89
C LEU A 237 -12.74 7.13 20.75
N PRO A 238 -13.42 6.35 21.62
CA PRO A 238 -14.87 6.21 21.57
C PRO A 238 -15.56 7.40 22.22
N SER A 239 -16.80 7.67 21.85
CA SER A 239 -17.74 8.67 22.40
C SER A 239 -17.78 8.75 23.94
N LYS A 240 -17.59 7.61 24.63
CA LYS A 240 -17.50 7.54 26.11
C LYS A 240 -16.18 8.05 26.72
N GLY A 241 -15.21 8.44 25.89
CA GLY A 241 -13.85 8.82 26.29
C GLY A 241 -12.90 7.64 26.52
N LEU A 242 -11.61 7.96 26.62
CA LEU A 242 -10.50 7.01 26.81
C LEU A 242 -9.51 7.54 27.86
N VAL A 243 -8.99 6.65 28.72
CA VAL A 243 -7.95 6.99 29.70
C VAL A 243 -6.71 6.14 29.46
N LEU A 244 -5.55 6.76 29.29
CA LEU A 244 -4.26 6.08 29.08
C LEU A 244 -3.15 6.68 29.96
N SER A 245 -2.12 5.89 30.23
CA SER A 245 -0.88 6.37 30.86
C SER A 245 0.34 5.64 30.32
N PRO A 246 1.50 6.32 30.15
CA PRO A 246 2.74 5.67 29.77
C PRO A 246 3.43 5.07 31.00
N ILE A 247 3.75 3.78 30.91
CA ILE A 247 4.49 3.02 31.90
C ILE A 247 5.96 2.98 31.46
N TYR A 248 6.83 3.53 32.31
CA TYR A 248 8.27 3.49 32.13
C TYR A 248 8.89 2.41 33.03
N MET A 249 9.85 1.67 32.48
CA MET A 249 10.68 0.70 33.21
C MET A 249 12.01 1.35 33.58
N ARG A 250 12.55 1.03 34.77
CA ARG A 250 13.88 1.49 35.18
C ARG A 250 14.95 0.53 34.66
N GLN A 251 16.05 1.10 34.18
CA GLN A 251 17.23 0.38 33.73
C GLN A 251 18.50 0.93 34.38
N HIS A 252 19.43 0.01 34.64
CA HIS A 252 20.75 0.30 35.18
C HIS A 252 21.84 -0.10 34.20
N ARG A 253 22.92 0.69 34.14
CA ARG A 253 24.06 0.41 33.28
C ARG A 253 25.03 -0.58 33.93
N LEU A 254 25.39 -1.63 33.21
CA LEU A 254 26.54 -2.48 33.50
C LEU A 254 27.71 -2.04 32.62
N GLN A 255 28.80 -1.63 33.25
CA GLN A 255 30.07 -1.37 32.59
C GLN A 255 30.98 -2.60 32.73
N VAL A 256 31.41 -3.16 31.60
CA VAL A 256 32.37 -4.27 31.54
C VAL A 256 33.64 -3.72 30.92
N ASP A 257 34.66 -3.52 31.76
CA ASP A 257 35.96 -3.01 31.33
C ASP A 257 36.98 -4.16 31.23
N SER A 258 37.99 -3.98 30.37
CA SER A 258 39.07 -4.94 30.18
C SER A 258 40.27 -4.24 29.53
N PRO A 259 41.52 -4.63 29.87
CA PRO A 259 42.71 -4.16 29.14
C PRO A 259 42.83 -4.77 27.72
N LEU A 260 41.96 -5.72 27.37
CA LEU A 260 41.88 -6.39 26.07
C LEU A 260 40.43 -6.38 25.56
N ASP A 261 40.22 -6.11 24.27
CA ASP A 261 38.90 -5.90 23.63
C ASP A 261 38.00 -7.16 23.49
N PHE A 262 38.26 -8.20 24.29
CA PHE A 262 37.67 -9.54 24.18
C PHE A 262 36.71 -9.87 25.34
N VAL A 263 35.93 -8.87 25.76
CA VAL A 263 34.87 -8.99 26.77
C VAL A 263 33.52 -8.53 26.20
N ARG A 264 32.44 -9.12 26.71
CA ARG A 264 31.04 -8.84 26.31
C ARG A 264 30.13 -8.81 27.54
N GLY A 265 28.91 -8.29 27.38
CA GLY A 265 27.93 -8.13 28.47
C GLY A 265 27.88 -6.74 29.12
N GLY A 266 28.57 -5.74 28.54
CA GLY A 266 28.35 -4.34 28.91
C GLY A 266 27.08 -3.79 28.24
N GLY A 267 26.26 -3.03 28.97
CA GLY A 267 24.96 -2.60 28.45
C GLY A 267 24.07 -1.87 29.45
N TRP A 268 22.79 -1.74 29.08
CA TRP A 268 21.71 -1.30 29.95
C TRP A 268 20.76 -2.48 30.17
N TYR A 269 20.41 -2.72 31.42
CA TYR A 269 19.64 -3.88 31.87
C TYR A 269 18.49 -3.43 32.76
N ASP A 270 17.38 -4.17 32.76
CA ASP A 270 16.19 -3.84 33.54
C ASP A 270 16.44 -4.03 35.04
N GLU A 271 15.79 -3.20 35.87
CA GLU A 271 15.91 -3.24 37.33
C GLU A 271 15.52 -4.64 37.86
N GLY A 272 16.50 -5.32 38.48
CA GLY A 272 16.36 -6.69 38.98
C GLY A 272 16.62 -7.80 37.95
N SER A 273 16.84 -7.50 36.67
CA SER A 273 17.24 -8.50 35.67
C SER A 273 18.64 -9.08 35.93
N GLU A 274 18.93 -10.26 35.38
CA GLU A 274 20.27 -10.85 35.40
C GLU A 274 21.02 -10.51 34.10
N ALA A 275 22.20 -9.89 34.23
CA ALA A 275 23.13 -9.62 33.15
C ALA A 275 24.26 -10.65 33.15
N LEU A 276 24.64 -11.13 31.97
CA LEU A 276 25.76 -12.05 31.76
C LEU A 276 26.96 -11.30 31.16
N ALA A 277 28.07 -11.24 31.90
CA ALA A 277 29.36 -10.76 31.43
C ALA A 277 30.25 -11.96 31.04
N GLU A 278 30.89 -11.88 29.86
CA GLU A 278 31.71 -12.97 29.30
C GLU A 278 33.05 -12.47 28.77
N ALA A 279 34.08 -13.29 28.95
CA ALA A 279 35.41 -13.13 28.39
C ALA A 279 35.79 -14.38 27.61
N LEU A 280 36.70 -14.26 26.64
CA LEU A 280 37.32 -15.45 26.05
C LEU A 280 38.26 -16.12 27.07
N PRO A 281 38.36 -17.46 27.14
CA PRO A 281 39.32 -18.13 28.03
C PRO A 281 40.78 -17.76 27.72
N GLU A 282 41.10 -17.61 26.44
CA GLU A 282 42.43 -17.26 25.93
C GLU A 282 42.33 -16.27 24.75
N VAL A 283 43.32 -15.37 24.65
CA VAL A 283 43.39 -14.29 23.64
C VAL A 283 44.81 -14.17 23.10
N TYR A 284 44.97 -14.15 21.78
CA TYR A 284 46.25 -13.89 21.12
C TYR A 284 46.36 -12.40 20.79
N LYS A 285 47.38 -11.71 21.33
CA LYS A 285 47.66 -10.30 21.01
C LYS A 285 49.17 -10.10 20.85
N GLU A 286 49.59 -9.62 19.68
CA GLU A 286 51.00 -9.49 19.29
C GLU A 286 51.77 -10.83 19.44
N THR A 287 52.84 -10.86 20.24
CA THR A 287 53.65 -12.06 20.52
C THR A 287 53.30 -12.72 21.86
N LEU A 288 52.14 -12.40 22.45
CA LEU A 288 51.71 -12.88 23.77
C LEU A 288 50.36 -13.62 23.68
N LEU A 289 50.26 -14.73 24.40
CA LEU A 289 49.02 -15.42 24.73
C LEU A 289 48.52 -14.91 26.09
N TYR A 290 47.38 -14.27 26.12
CA TYR A 290 46.73 -13.81 27.34
C TYR A 290 45.68 -14.82 27.79
N LYS A 291 45.84 -15.37 28.99
CA LYS A 291 44.85 -16.24 29.64
C LYS A 291 43.99 -15.42 30.59
N PHE A 292 42.68 -15.66 30.57
CA PHE A 292 41.75 -15.03 31.51
C PHE A 292 42.00 -15.54 32.93
N THR A 293 42.03 -14.64 33.93
CA THR A 293 42.32 -15.00 35.33
C THR A 293 41.17 -14.73 36.30
N GLY A 294 40.24 -13.85 35.95
CA GLY A 294 39.04 -13.58 36.74
C GLY A 294 38.41 -12.21 36.50
N TRP A 295 37.21 -12.06 37.01
CA TRP A 295 36.45 -10.82 37.11
C TRP A 295 36.63 -10.17 38.49
N SER A 296 36.63 -8.85 38.52
CA SER A 296 36.67 -8.02 39.73
C SER A 296 35.73 -6.80 39.61
N GLY A 297 35.47 -6.09 40.71
CA GLY A 297 34.56 -4.94 40.74
C GLY A 297 33.34 -5.19 41.61
N ASP A 298 32.15 -4.80 41.14
CA ASP A 298 30.87 -5.01 41.84
C ASP A 298 30.45 -6.49 41.96
N SER A 299 31.08 -7.37 41.19
CA SER A 299 30.96 -8.83 41.29
C SER A 299 32.26 -9.48 40.84
N SER A 300 32.54 -10.70 41.32
CA SER A 300 33.83 -11.38 41.10
C SER A 300 33.67 -12.88 40.88
N SER A 301 34.42 -13.43 39.92
CA SER A 301 34.42 -14.85 39.58
C SER A 301 35.75 -15.23 38.93
N LYS A 302 36.14 -16.51 39.04
CA LYS A 302 37.26 -17.07 38.25
C LYS A 302 36.81 -17.71 36.93
N ASN A 303 35.52 -17.91 36.75
CA ASN A 303 34.97 -18.38 35.48
C ASN A 303 34.97 -17.22 34.47
N HIS A 304 35.15 -17.57 33.20
CA HIS A 304 35.10 -16.62 32.09
C HIS A 304 33.70 -16.01 31.89
N SER A 305 32.65 -16.67 32.39
CA SER A 305 31.29 -16.16 32.54
C SER A 305 30.98 -15.68 33.97
N LEU A 306 30.18 -14.61 34.07
CA LEU A 306 29.75 -14.00 35.32
C LEU A 306 28.32 -13.46 35.23
N HIS A 307 27.43 -14.00 36.07
CA HIS A 307 26.05 -13.53 36.21
C HIS A 307 25.95 -12.41 37.26
N ILE A 308 25.19 -11.36 36.96
CA ILE A 308 25.10 -10.13 37.76
C ILE A 308 23.64 -9.65 37.79
N ILE A 309 22.99 -9.68 38.96
CA ILE A 309 21.67 -9.05 39.14
C ILE A 309 21.82 -7.53 39.09
N MET A 310 20.99 -6.84 38.31
CA MET A 310 21.07 -5.40 38.02
C MET A 310 20.06 -4.59 38.86
N ASP A 311 20.32 -4.55 40.17
CA ASP A 311 19.61 -3.75 41.19
C ASP A 311 20.09 -2.28 41.29
N ARG A 312 21.24 -1.98 40.71
CA ARG A 312 21.84 -0.63 40.62
C ARG A 312 22.86 -0.60 39.47
N PRO A 313 23.40 0.59 39.08
CA PRO A 313 24.50 0.66 38.14
C PRO A 313 25.73 -0.06 38.72
N LYS A 314 26.43 -0.84 37.87
CA LYS A 314 27.54 -1.71 38.27
C LYS A 314 28.69 -1.65 37.27
N ARG A 315 29.90 -1.90 37.77
CA ARG A 315 31.14 -2.02 37.00
C ARG A 315 31.87 -3.32 37.35
N VAL A 316 32.25 -4.08 36.33
CA VAL A 316 33.17 -5.23 36.45
C VAL A 316 34.35 -5.11 35.49
N GLU A 317 35.47 -5.70 35.86
CA GLU A 317 36.74 -5.59 35.15
C GLU A 317 37.42 -6.96 35.00
N ALA A 318 37.76 -7.32 33.75
CA ALA A 318 38.44 -8.56 33.41
C ALA A 318 39.95 -8.48 33.63
N SER A 319 40.50 -9.47 34.34
CA SER A 319 41.94 -9.65 34.56
C SER A 319 42.51 -10.74 33.65
N TRP A 320 43.73 -10.50 33.15
CA TRP A 320 44.42 -11.35 32.19
C TRP A 320 45.90 -11.54 32.55
N MET A 321 46.48 -12.68 32.20
CA MET A 321 47.91 -12.98 32.39
C MET A 321 48.55 -13.35 31.05
N GLY A 322 49.59 -12.61 30.65
CA GLY A 322 50.28 -12.79 29.37
C GLY A 322 51.48 -13.75 29.45
N GLU A 323 51.57 -14.69 28.52
CA GLU A 323 52.67 -15.63 28.31
C GLU A 323 53.29 -15.45 26.91
N PRO A 324 54.63 -15.40 26.74
CA PRO A 324 55.23 -15.20 25.43
C PRO A 324 55.16 -16.42 24.50
N LEU A 325 54.71 -16.17 23.26
CA LEU A 325 54.63 -17.16 22.19
C LEU A 325 56.03 -17.58 21.72
N LYS A 326 56.33 -18.88 21.79
CA LYS A 326 57.58 -19.44 21.26
C LYS A 326 57.51 -19.60 19.73
N GLY A 327 57.77 -18.51 19.00
CA GLY A 327 57.87 -18.53 17.53
C GLY A 327 58.55 -17.26 16.99
N SER A 328 59.61 -17.43 16.20
CA SER A 328 60.39 -16.31 15.65
C SER A 328 59.77 -15.74 14.37
N VAL A 329 59.62 -14.42 14.28
CA VAL A 329 59.16 -13.72 13.06
C VAL A 329 60.02 -12.47 12.83
N ILE A 330 60.51 -12.30 11.60
CA ILE A 330 61.39 -11.17 11.21
C ILE A 330 60.52 -9.93 10.93
N PRO A 331 60.79 -8.74 11.50
CA PRO A 331 59.88 -7.60 11.37
C PRO A 331 59.97 -6.84 10.04
N SER A 332 58.85 -6.31 9.57
CA SER A 332 58.62 -5.78 8.22
C SER A 332 59.28 -4.43 7.86
N TRP A 333 59.95 -3.75 8.81
CA TRP A 333 60.53 -2.42 8.59
C TRP A 333 61.70 -2.38 7.60
N ILE A 334 62.33 -3.53 7.31
CA ILE A 334 63.44 -3.64 6.35
C ILE A 334 62.98 -3.31 4.91
N ILE A 335 61.72 -3.61 4.57
CA ILE A 335 61.15 -3.33 3.23
C ILE A 335 60.89 -1.82 3.07
N THR A 336 60.43 -1.15 4.12
CA THR A 336 60.04 0.27 4.09
C THR A 336 61.24 1.20 3.94
N VAL A 337 62.36 0.91 4.64
CA VAL A 337 63.61 1.69 4.52
C VAL A 337 64.20 1.57 3.11
N SER A 338 64.13 0.39 2.51
CA SER A 338 64.65 0.12 1.16
C SER A 338 63.94 0.94 0.08
N ALA A 339 62.61 1.10 0.17
CA ALA A 339 61.83 1.92 -0.76
C ALA A 339 62.12 3.42 -0.63
N PHE A 340 62.34 3.92 0.60
CA PHE A 340 62.59 5.34 0.86
C PHE A 340 63.95 5.82 0.29
N LEU A 341 64.98 4.97 0.38
CA LEU A 341 66.30 5.23 -0.21
C LEU A 341 66.26 5.25 -1.76
N LEU A 342 65.41 4.40 -2.37
CA LEU A 342 65.22 4.37 -3.82
C LEU A 342 64.57 5.68 -4.33
N ALA A 343 63.53 6.16 -3.65
CA ALA A 343 62.84 7.41 -4.00
C ALA A 343 63.76 8.65 -3.89
N SER A 344 64.54 8.74 -2.80
CA SER A 344 65.55 9.81 -2.62
C SER A 344 66.59 9.84 -3.74
N SER A 345 67.01 8.67 -4.20
CA SER A 345 68.00 8.54 -5.28
C SER A 345 67.46 9.07 -6.62
N ILE A 346 66.20 8.80 -6.94
CA ILE A 346 65.54 9.28 -8.17
C ILE A 346 65.41 10.80 -8.18
N VAL A 347 65.05 11.42 -7.05
CA VAL A 347 64.93 12.89 -6.93
C VAL A 347 66.29 13.58 -7.13
N ASN A 348 67.37 13.03 -6.57
CA ASN A 348 68.71 13.59 -6.76
C ASN A 348 69.21 13.46 -8.21
N ILE A 349 68.89 12.37 -8.91
CA ILE A 349 69.19 12.21 -10.34
C ILE A 349 68.42 13.24 -11.19
N ALA A 350 67.15 13.50 -10.87
CA ALA A 350 66.35 14.53 -11.55
C ALA A 350 66.91 15.95 -11.35
N ILE A 351 67.39 16.27 -10.16
CA ILE A 351 68.03 17.56 -9.85
C ILE A 351 69.36 17.72 -10.60
N MET A 352 70.16 16.66 -10.72
CA MET A 352 71.41 16.70 -11.49
C MET A 352 71.18 16.74 -13.01
N ALA A 353 70.10 16.15 -13.52
CA ALA A 353 69.73 16.22 -14.94
C ALA A 353 69.23 17.62 -15.37
N ALA A 354 68.68 18.41 -14.45
CA ALA A 354 68.16 19.77 -14.70
C ALA A 354 69.26 20.84 -14.83
N GLY A 355 70.23 20.61 -15.72
CA GLY A 355 71.33 21.54 -16.00
C GLY A 355 70.87 22.82 -16.72
N ARG A 356 71.06 23.97 -16.05
CA ARG A 356 71.10 25.33 -16.63
C ARG A 356 69.87 25.81 -17.45
N SER A 357 68.93 26.49 -16.78
CA SER A 357 68.68 27.91 -17.12
C SER A 357 68.08 28.68 -15.93
N LYS A 358 68.41 29.97 -15.81
CA LYS A 358 67.88 30.86 -14.76
C LYS A 358 66.81 31.78 -15.35
N ARG A 359 65.56 31.64 -14.88
CA ARG A 359 64.49 32.66 -14.67
C ARG A 359 63.13 31.98 -14.82
N GLY A 360 62.30 32.03 -13.77
CA GLY A 360 60.99 31.36 -13.70
C GLY A 360 60.71 30.61 -12.40
N LEU A 361 61.73 30.39 -11.55
CA LEU A 361 61.60 29.67 -10.27
C LEU A 361 61.06 30.57 -9.14
N SER A 362 59.89 31.17 -9.36
CA SER A 362 59.12 31.92 -8.34
C SER A 362 57.66 31.43 -8.27
N LEU A 363 57.43 30.16 -8.57
CA LEU A 363 56.10 29.54 -8.60
C LEU A 363 56.04 28.17 -7.91
N LEU A 364 57.08 27.79 -7.15
CA LEU A 364 57.15 26.51 -6.45
C LEU A 364 57.71 26.62 -5.01
N LEU A 365 57.38 27.73 -4.33
CA LEU A 365 57.78 27.99 -2.93
C LEU A 365 56.65 28.61 -2.09
N LEU A 366 55.40 28.35 -2.47
CA LEU A 366 54.21 28.70 -1.70
C LEU A 366 53.34 27.46 -1.51
N LEU A 367 53.24 27.04 -0.23
CA LEU A 367 52.23 26.14 0.34
C LEU A 367 52.33 24.67 -0.15
N LEU A 368 53.02 23.78 0.56
CA LEU A 368 52.57 23.03 1.77
C LEU A 368 51.20 22.32 1.60
N PRO A 369 51.10 21.03 2.01
CA PRO A 369 50.08 20.12 1.50
C PRO A 369 48.68 20.40 2.06
N ILE A 370 47.71 20.50 1.14
CA ILE A 370 46.28 20.45 1.47
C ILE A 370 45.91 18.99 1.73
N ILE A 371 46.04 18.55 2.98
CA ILE A 371 45.40 17.33 3.49
C ILE A 371 44.70 17.68 4.80
N PHE A 372 43.46 18.16 4.67
CA PHE A 372 42.44 18.10 5.71
C PHE A 372 41.11 17.76 5.01
N PRO A 373 40.30 16.84 5.56
CA PRO A 373 39.06 16.41 4.91
C PRO A 373 38.01 17.52 4.96
N PHE A 374 37.35 17.76 3.83
CA PHE A 374 36.14 18.58 3.77
C PHE A 374 35.00 17.88 4.54
N HIS A 375 34.81 18.22 5.81
CA HIS A 375 33.52 18.06 6.49
C HIS A 375 32.63 19.27 6.15
N GLY A 376 32.29 19.38 4.86
CA GLY A 376 31.26 20.30 4.38
C GLY A 376 29.89 19.63 4.53
N CYS A 377 29.27 19.75 5.71
CA CYS A 377 27.92 19.25 5.91
C CYS A 377 26.93 20.14 5.17
N ALA A 378 26.65 19.81 3.90
CA ALA A 378 25.54 20.36 3.16
C ALA A 378 24.25 19.82 3.77
N VAL A 379 23.69 20.54 4.73
CA VAL A 379 22.32 20.31 5.21
C VAL A 379 21.39 20.70 4.07
N VAL A 380 21.10 19.73 3.20
CA VAL A 380 19.90 19.76 2.38
C VAL A 380 18.74 19.74 3.36
N LYS A 381 18.03 20.87 3.47
CA LYS A 381 16.65 20.82 3.94
C LYS A 381 15.87 20.00 2.93
N VAL A 382 15.67 18.73 3.24
CA VAL A 382 14.53 17.99 2.74
C VAL A 382 13.36 18.49 3.57
N ASP A 383 12.68 19.52 3.08
CA ASP A 383 11.33 19.81 3.57
C ASP A 383 10.50 18.57 3.18
N ALA A 384 10.07 17.82 4.19
CA ALA A 384 9.44 16.53 4.00
C ALA A 384 8.01 16.71 3.46
N ALA A 385 7.88 16.76 2.14
CA ALA A 385 6.79 16.03 1.52
C ALA A 385 6.98 14.55 1.90
N MET A 386 6.00 13.99 2.62
CA MET A 386 5.92 12.55 2.83
C MET A 386 5.45 11.92 1.50
N ASP A 387 6.36 11.81 0.55
CA ASP A 387 6.19 10.84 -0.53
C ASP A 387 6.24 9.45 0.13
N SER A 388 5.16 8.71 -0.05
CA SER A 388 5.03 7.30 0.35
C SER A 388 6.19 6.49 -0.21
N MET A 389 6.80 5.67 0.64
CA MET A 389 7.82 4.72 0.19
C MET A 389 7.14 3.40 -0.22
N PRO A 390 7.65 2.70 -1.25
CA PRO A 390 7.14 1.40 -1.63
C PRO A 390 7.25 0.39 -0.47
N SER A 391 6.37 -0.61 -0.43
CA SER A 391 6.29 -1.55 0.70
C SER A 391 7.50 -2.49 0.82
N TYR A 392 8.36 -2.52 -0.20
CA TYR A 392 9.61 -3.27 -0.24
C TYR A 392 10.84 -2.36 -0.34
N LYS A 393 12.00 -2.91 -0.01
CA LYS A 393 13.32 -2.30 -0.27
C LYS A 393 14.09 -3.15 -1.27
N THR A 394 15.04 -2.58 -1.99
CA THR A 394 15.97 -3.37 -2.81
C THR A 394 17.24 -3.70 -2.03
N VAL A 395 17.72 -4.94 -2.17
CA VAL A 395 18.96 -5.42 -1.54
C VAL A 395 19.82 -6.16 -2.57
N GLY A 396 21.14 -5.96 -2.51
CA GLY A 396 22.09 -6.74 -3.29
C GLY A 396 22.48 -8.01 -2.56
N ILE A 397 22.36 -9.16 -3.22
CA ILE A 397 22.81 -10.46 -2.71
C ILE A 397 23.49 -11.21 -3.86
N GLY A 398 24.78 -11.53 -3.67
CA GLY A 398 25.63 -11.98 -4.76
C GLY A 398 25.75 -10.89 -5.85
N ASP A 399 25.69 -11.32 -7.11
CA ASP A 399 25.65 -10.43 -8.28
C ASP A 399 24.23 -9.94 -8.64
N SER A 400 23.22 -10.25 -7.82
CA SER A 400 21.80 -10.07 -8.15
C SER A 400 21.10 -9.09 -7.18
N ILE A 401 20.07 -8.40 -7.68
CA ILE A 401 19.26 -7.46 -6.91
C ILE A 401 17.92 -8.12 -6.58
N TRP A 402 17.50 -8.02 -5.33
CA TRP A 402 16.27 -8.60 -4.81
C TRP A 402 15.35 -7.50 -4.26
N ARG A 403 14.03 -7.65 -4.47
CA ARG A 403 13.02 -6.99 -3.62
C ARG A 403 13.01 -7.67 -2.26
N TYR A 404 12.87 -6.90 -1.20
CA TYR A 404 12.82 -7.36 0.19
C TYR A 404 11.64 -6.71 0.91
N TRP A 405 10.62 -7.51 1.19
CA TRP A 405 9.53 -7.14 2.09
C TRP A 405 9.93 -7.54 3.52
N HIS A 406 10.12 -6.56 4.38
CA HIS A 406 10.51 -6.79 5.78
C HIS A 406 9.29 -6.81 6.69
N ARG A 407 8.94 -8.00 7.20
CA ARG A 407 7.87 -8.15 8.20
C ARG A 407 8.46 -8.02 9.61
N MET A 408 8.26 -6.84 10.22
CA MET A 408 8.65 -6.56 11.61
C MET A 408 8.15 -7.65 12.56
N GLY A 409 9.05 -8.23 13.36
CA GLY A 409 8.73 -9.26 14.34
C GLY A 409 8.57 -10.68 13.79
N SER A 410 8.69 -10.90 12.47
CA SER A 410 8.70 -12.25 11.89
C SER A 410 10.06 -12.91 12.07
N ASP A 411 10.07 -14.17 12.51
CA ASP A 411 11.28 -15.00 12.63
C ASP A 411 11.60 -15.79 11.36
N THR A 412 10.73 -15.71 10.35
CA THR A 412 10.79 -16.46 9.09
C THR A 412 11.09 -15.56 7.89
N CYS A 413 11.99 -16.03 7.02
CA CYS A 413 12.22 -15.46 5.69
C CYS A 413 11.92 -16.49 4.58
N LEU A 414 11.15 -16.09 3.57
CA LEU A 414 10.92 -16.87 2.35
C LEU A 414 11.85 -16.39 1.23
N ILE A 415 12.47 -17.32 0.53
CA ILE A 415 13.25 -17.07 -0.69
C ILE A 415 12.39 -17.46 -1.88
N TRP A 416 11.84 -16.49 -2.59
CA TRP A 416 10.95 -16.73 -3.73
C TRP A 416 11.75 -16.92 -5.02
N LEU A 417 11.60 -18.10 -5.63
CA LEU A 417 12.09 -18.44 -6.96
C LEU A 417 10.88 -18.61 -7.88
N GLY A 418 10.66 -17.62 -8.75
CA GLY A 418 9.47 -17.51 -9.59
C GLY A 418 9.44 -18.44 -10.81
N GLY A 419 8.53 -18.17 -11.75
CA GLY A 419 8.41 -18.90 -13.01
C GLY A 419 9.62 -18.70 -13.93
N GLY A 420 9.51 -19.12 -15.19
CA GLY A 420 10.69 -19.09 -16.06
C GLY A 420 10.54 -19.71 -17.43
N VAL A 421 11.68 -19.89 -18.09
CA VAL A 421 11.79 -20.50 -19.43
C VAL A 421 12.65 -21.76 -19.36
N LEU A 422 12.16 -22.83 -19.97
CA LEU A 422 12.87 -24.10 -20.14
C LEU A 422 13.48 -24.20 -21.53
N GLY A 423 14.81 -24.13 -21.62
CA GLY A 423 15.51 -24.07 -22.90
C GLY A 423 16.99 -24.50 -22.89
N GLY A 424 17.42 -25.24 -21.87
CA GLY A 424 18.80 -25.74 -21.72
C GLY A 424 19.34 -25.49 -20.31
N GLU A 425 19.44 -24.22 -19.91
CA GLU A 425 19.61 -23.81 -18.51
C GLU A 425 18.23 -23.46 -17.89
N VAL A 426 18.11 -23.56 -16.57
CA VAL A 426 16.90 -23.18 -15.82
C VAL A 426 16.94 -21.68 -15.56
N PHE A 427 16.14 -20.92 -16.29
CA PHE A 427 16.06 -19.46 -16.14
C PHE A 427 14.90 -19.05 -15.24
N ILE A 428 15.20 -18.45 -14.09
CA ILE A 428 14.22 -17.91 -13.13
C ILE A 428 13.91 -16.45 -13.50
N ASN A 429 12.62 -16.13 -13.56
CA ASN A 429 12.13 -14.79 -13.86
C ASN A 429 12.38 -13.80 -12.70
N PRO A 430 12.60 -12.51 -13.01
CA PRO A 430 12.45 -11.44 -12.03
C PRO A 430 10.96 -11.17 -11.73
N TYR A 431 10.69 -10.59 -10.56
CA TYR A 431 9.36 -10.31 -9.99
C TYR A 431 8.41 -9.61 -10.97
N TRP A 432 8.87 -8.57 -11.67
CA TRP A 432 8.07 -7.81 -12.64
C TRP A 432 7.65 -8.63 -13.89
N LEU A 433 8.27 -9.79 -14.11
CA LEU A 433 7.97 -10.70 -15.23
C LEU A 433 7.08 -11.89 -14.82
N GLU A 434 6.75 -12.04 -13.53
CA GLU A 434 5.65 -12.89 -13.08
C GLU A 434 4.30 -12.28 -13.45
N SER A 435 3.21 -13.08 -13.46
CA SER A 435 1.83 -12.59 -13.63
C SER A 435 1.38 -11.72 -12.44
N TYR A 436 0.36 -10.88 -12.62
CA TYR A 436 -0.09 -9.98 -11.57
C TYR A 436 -0.70 -10.73 -10.37
N ASN A 437 -1.40 -11.83 -10.61
CA ASN A 437 -1.85 -12.72 -9.53
C ASN A 437 -0.67 -13.34 -8.75
N THR A 438 0.43 -13.69 -9.42
CA THR A 438 1.66 -14.17 -8.75
C THR A 438 2.35 -13.07 -7.95
N MET A 439 2.42 -11.86 -8.50
CA MET A 439 2.97 -10.68 -7.81
C MET A 439 2.16 -10.32 -6.55
N ARG A 440 0.83 -10.47 -6.60
CA ARG A 440 -0.09 -10.33 -5.46
C ARG A 440 0.06 -11.47 -4.44
N PHE A 441 0.23 -12.72 -4.90
CA PHE A 441 0.50 -13.86 -4.01
C PHE A 441 1.73 -13.67 -3.12
N ILE A 442 2.79 -13.07 -3.69
CA ILE A 442 4.02 -12.72 -2.95
C ILE A 442 3.74 -11.60 -1.93
N GLN A 443 2.91 -10.60 -2.29
CA GLN A 443 2.50 -9.53 -1.37
C GLN A 443 1.65 -10.10 -0.21
N ASP A 444 0.71 -10.99 -0.48
CA ASP A 444 -0.10 -11.69 0.52
C ASP A 444 0.76 -12.48 1.52
N LEU A 445 1.72 -13.28 1.04
CA LEU A 445 2.65 -13.99 1.93
C LEU A 445 3.52 -13.01 2.75
N SER A 446 3.81 -11.82 2.22
CA SER A 446 4.61 -10.80 2.93
C SER A 446 3.87 -10.17 4.13
N ASN A 447 2.54 -10.33 4.20
CA ASN A 447 1.75 -9.99 5.38
C ASN A 447 2.01 -10.93 6.56
N PHE A 448 2.59 -12.10 6.35
CA PHE A 448 2.91 -13.08 7.40
C PHE A 448 4.42 -13.19 7.67
N TYR A 449 5.23 -13.18 6.60
CA TYR A 449 6.66 -13.47 6.67
C TYR A 449 7.50 -12.41 5.97
N SER A 450 8.80 -12.32 6.30
CA SER A 450 9.71 -11.55 5.44
C SER A 450 9.97 -12.32 4.14
N ILE A 451 10.08 -11.62 3.01
CA ILE A 451 10.25 -12.28 1.70
C ILE A 451 11.30 -11.56 0.87
N ILE A 452 12.13 -12.34 0.17
CA ILE A 452 12.96 -11.86 -0.93
C ILE A 452 12.55 -12.48 -2.27
N ALA A 453 12.41 -11.66 -3.31
CA ALA A 453 12.18 -12.08 -4.69
C ALA A 453 13.16 -11.36 -5.64
N ILE A 454 13.55 -11.98 -6.75
CA ILE A 454 14.54 -11.43 -7.69
C ILE A 454 13.96 -10.18 -8.36
N GLU A 455 14.58 -9.01 -8.20
CA GLU A 455 14.25 -7.81 -9.00
C GLU A 455 15.02 -7.80 -10.32
N LYS A 456 16.29 -8.23 -10.25
CA LYS A 456 17.21 -8.26 -11.38
C LYS A 456 18.26 -9.34 -11.16
N GLY A 457 18.21 -10.41 -11.96
CA GLY A 457 19.20 -11.49 -11.89
C GLY A 457 20.52 -11.14 -12.57
N SER A 458 21.54 -11.97 -12.31
CA SER A 458 22.90 -11.78 -12.83
C SER A 458 23.01 -11.90 -14.36
N THR A 459 22.11 -12.67 -14.97
CA THR A 459 22.27 -13.16 -16.34
C THR A 459 21.35 -12.42 -17.33
N ARG A 460 21.98 -11.69 -18.26
CA ARG A 460 21.27 -11.01 -19.34
C ARG A 460 20.95 -11.95 -20.51
N TYR A 461 19.73 -11.88 -21.04
CA TYR A 461 19.34 -12.56 -22.28
C TYR A 461 18.45 -11.67 -23.16
N LEU A 462 18.45 -11.91 -24.47
CA LEU A 462 17.66 -11.17 -25.46
C LEU A 462 16.42 -11.98 -25.85
N GLN A 463 15.24 -11.49 -25.48
CA GLN A 463 13.96 -11.98 -25.99
C GLN A 463 13.78 -11.51 -27.44
N ARG A 464 14.48 -12.18 -28.38
CA ARG A 464 14.50 -11.83 -29.82
C ARG A 464 13.11 -11.53 -30.43
N PRO A 465 12.02 -12.26 -30.10
CA PRO A 465 10.70 -11.98 -30.67
C PRO A 465 10.09 -10.65 -30.23
N LEU A 466 10.52 -10.10 -29.08
CA LEU A 466 10.08 -8.82 -28.51
C LEU A 466 11.18 -7.74 -28.57
N ASN A 467 12.37 -8.07 -29.10
CA ASN A 467 13.58 -7.25 -29.08
C ASN A 467 13.98 -6.70 -27.69
N ARG A 468 13.51 -7.33 -26.60
CA ARG A 468 13.68 -6.89 -25.21
C ARG A 468 14.87 -7.58 -24.54
N MET A 469 15.73 -6.80 -23.88
CA MET A 469 16.78 -7.34 -22.99
C MET A 469 16.20 -7.57 -21.59
N VAL A 470 16.37 -8.79 -21.06
CA VAL A 470 15.90 -9.19 -19.72
C VAL A 470 17.09 -9.62 -18.87
N TYR A 471 17.04 -9.31 -17.57
CA TYR A 471 18.01 -9.73 -16.55
C TYR A 471 17.33 -10.73 -15.61
N GLY A 472 17.41 -12.02 -15.98
CA GLY A 472 16.92 -13.13 -15.17
C GLY A 472 18.07 -13.83 -14.45
N GLU A 473 17.75 -14.86 -13.67
CA GLU A 473 18.79 -15.68 -13.04
C GLU A 473 18.93 -17.03 -13.73
N SER A 474 20.16 -17.41 -14.09
CA SER A 474 20.44 -18.74 -14.64
C SER A 474 20.87 -19.66 -13.51
N TYR A 475 19.99 -20.59 -13.12
CA TYR A 475 20.33 -21.56 -12.10
C TYR A 475 21.30 -22.62 -12.66
N ARG A 476 22.43 -22.79 -11.96
CA ARG A 476 23.55 -23.71 -12.32
C ARG A 476 23.94 -24.68 -11.20
N GLY A 477 23.20 -24.68 -10.09
CA GLY A 477 23.49 -25.47 -8.89
C GLY A 477 24.51 -24.82 -7.95
N GLY A 478 24.10 -24.57 -6.71
CA GLY A 478 24.92 -23.96 -5.67
C GLY A 478 25.13 -22.45 -5.83
N GLY A 479 25.67 -21.81 -4.78
CA GLY A 479 26.03 -20.39 -4.78
C GLY A 479 24.83 -19.46 -4.64
N PHE A 480 24.01 -19.31 -5.67
CA PHE A 480 22.96 -18.27 -5.73
C PHE A 480 21.91 -18.39 -4.61
N VAL A 481 21.29 -19.58 -4.45
CA VAL A 481 20.25 -19.80 -3.43
C VAL A 481 20.88 -19.90 -2.03
N GLU A 482 22.07 -20.51 -1.93
CA GLU A 482 22.89 -20.52 -0.71
C GLU A 482 23.23 -19.10 -0.22
N GLU A 483 23.57 -18.16 -1.11
CA GLU A 483 23.88 -16.78 -0.77
C GLU A 483 22.65 -16.02 -0.26
N ALA A 484 21.50 -16.19 -0.91
CA ALA A 484 20.20 -15.69 -0.44
C ALA A 484 19.86 -16.22 0.96
N GLY A 485 20.10 -17.51 1.19
CA GLY A 485 19.90 -18.15 2.48
C GLY A 485 20.86 -17.69 3.58
N ARG A 486 22.15 -17.57 3.26
CA ARG A 486 23.17 -17.04 4.18
C ARG A 486 22.91 -15.58 4.51
N TRP A 487 22.47 -14.78 3.55
CA TRP A 487 22.02 -13.41 3.77
C TRP A 487 20.84 -13.36 4.75
N ALA A 488 19.81 -14.21 4.56
CA ALA A 488 18.66 -14.26 5.47
C ALA A 488 19.07 -14.67 6.90
N LYS A 489 19.96 -15.66 7.06
CA LYS A 489 20.52 -16.01 8.38
C LYS A 489 21.31 -14.86 9.00
N ASN A 490 22.05 -14.09 8.21
CA ASN A 490 22.77 -12.89 8.68
C ASN A 490 21.84 -11.72 9.08
N GLN A 491 20.61 -11.66 8.56
CA GLN A 491 19.56 -10.73 9.04
C GLN A 491 18.92 -11.19 10.37
N GLY A 492 19.24 -12.39 10.88
CA GLY A 492 18.74 -12.93 12.14
C GLY A 492 17.53 -13.87 12.02
N PHE A 493 17.11 -14.26 10.81
CA PHE A 493 15.94 -15.12 10.62
C PHE A 493 16.17 -16.56 11.12
N SER A 494 15.43 -16.96 12.15
CA SER A 494 15.49 -18.29 12.77
C SER A 494 15.02 -19.37 11.79
N GLN A 495 13.99 -19.06 11.00
CA GLN A 495 13.44 -19.91 9.95
C GLN A 495 13.74 -19.33 8.56
N VAL A 496 14.18 -20.18 7.64
CA VAL A 496 14.33 -19.82 6.22
C VAL A 496 13.69 -20.95 5.40
N TYR A 497 12.88 -20.59 4.41
CA TYR A 497 12.25 -21.53 3.48
C TYR A 497 12.53 -21.12 2.04
N ILE A 498 12.77 -22.10 1.17
CA ILE A 498 12.86 -21.86 -0.29
C ILE A 498 11.47 -22.12 -0.86
N VAL A 499 10.90 -21.14 -1.56
CA VAL A 499 9.59 -21.24 -2.23
C VAL A 499 9.83 -21.19 -3.72
N GLY A 500 9.58 -22.31 -4.40
CA GLY A 500 9.83 -22.45 -5.83
C GLY A 500 8.55 -22.67 -6.63
N TYR A 501 8.26 -21.76 -7.56
CA TYR A 501 7.12 -21.84 -8.45
C TYR A 501 7.54 -22.31 -9.85
N SER A 502 6.88 -23.33 -10.39
CA SER A 502 7.09 -23.86 -11.74
C SER A 502 8.58 -24.10 -12.06
N VAL A 503 9.20 -23.26 -12.91
CA VAL A 503 10.63 -23.35 -13.27
C VAL A 503 11.57 -23.02 -12.10
N GLY A 504 11.27 -22.02 -11.27
CA GLY A 504 12.00 -21.77 -10.01
C GLY A 504 11.77 -22.89 -8.98
N GLY A 505 10.66 -23.63 -9.10
CA GLY A 505 10.44 -24.91 -8.44
C GLY A 505 11.53 -25.94 -8.76
N ILE A 506 11.99 -26.01 -10.01
CA ILE A 506 13.07 -26.91 -10.43
C ILE A 506 14.38 -26.51 -9.74
N ALA A 507 14.70 -25.21 -9.72
CA ALA A 507 15.88 -24.71 -9.01
C ALA A 507 15.80 -25.01 -7.49
N ALA A 508 14.63 -24.81 -6.87
CA ALA A 508 14.40 -25.11 -5.46
C ALA A 508 14.60 -26.61 -5.13
N VAL A 509 14.02 -27.51 -5.93
CA VAL A 509 14.14 -28.96 -5.72
C VAL A 509 15.53 -29.49 -6.07
N GLU A 510 16.22 -28.90 -7.05
CA GLU A 510 17.59 -29.27 -7.35
C GLU A 510 18.57 -28.82 -6.26
N GLU A 511 18.48 -27.57 -5.80
CA GLU A 511 19.35 -27.00 -4.76
C GLU A 511 19.18 -27.77 -3.43
N SER A 512 17.93 -28.04 -3.06
CA SER A 512 17.55 -28.80 -1.85
C SER A 512 18.00 -30.27 -1.87
N THR A 513 18.54 -30.78 -3.00
CA THR A 513 19.02 -32.16 -3.16
C THR A 513 20.48 -32.26 -3.68
N ILE A 514 21.27 -31.18 -3.57
CA ILE A 514 22.71 -31.17 -3.89
C ILE A 514 23.52 -31.98 -2.88
N TYR A 515 24.57 -32.66 -3.34
CA TYR A 515 25.55 -33.36 -2.50
C TYR A 515 26.80 -32.49 -2.29
N ASN A 516 26.78 -31.58 -1.30
CA ASN A 516 28.00 -30.91 -0.84
C ASN A 516 27.94 -30.53 0.67
N PRO A 517 28.40 -31.41 1.58
CA PRO A 517 28.06 -31.37 3.01
C PRO A 517 28.92 -30.44 3.88
N GLN A 518 29.51 -29.37 3.34
CA GLN A 518 30.48 -28.53 4.07
C GLN A 518 29.94 -27.20 4.64
N ASN A 519 28.78 -26.68 4.21
CA ASN A 519 28.15 -25.50 4.86
C ASN A 519 26.66 -25.23 4.54
N TRP A 520 26.07 -25.80 3.48
CA TRP A 520 24.66 -25.59 3.13
C TRP A 520 23.92 -26.92 3.00
N SER A 521 23.08 -27.22 3.99
CA SER A 521 22.00 -28.19 3.85
C SER A 521 20.70 -27.44 3.51
N THR A 522 19.64 -28.18 3.19
CA THR A 522 18.30 -27.56 3.12
C THR A 522 18.04 -26.67 4.34
N PRO A 523 17.45 -25.48 4.14
CA PRO A 523 16.91 -24.66 5.22
C PRO A 523 15.83 -25.37 6.04
N ASN A 524 15.05 -24.58 6.78
CA ASN A 524 13.95 -25.10 7.58
C ASN A 524 12.91 -25.82 6.71
N GLY A 525 12.78 -25.49 5.41
CA GLY A 525 12.10 -26.35 4.44
C GLY A 525 12.14 -25.85 3.00
N VAL A 526 11.45 -26.59 2.14
CA VAL A 526 11.19 -26.25 0.73
C VAL A 526 9.69 -26.36 0.45
N ILE A 527 9.16 -25.39 -0.29
CA ILE A 527 7.78 -25.34 -0.75
C ILE A 527 7.82 -25.36 -2.28
N LEU A 528 7.26 -26.41 -2.87
CA LEU A 528 7.26 -26.66 -4.31
C LEU A 528 5.84 -26.44 -4.86
N ILE A 529 5.70 -25.45 -5.76
CA ILE A 529 4.42 -25.05 -6.33
C ILE A 529 4.45 -25.33 -7.82
N THR A 530 3.52 -26.16 -8.30
CA THR A 530 3.37 -26.54 -9.72
C THR A 530 4.70 -26.99 -10.36
N THR A 531 5.56 -27.64 -9.60
CA THR A 531 6.93 -27.95 -10.04
C THR A 531 6.95 -29.20 -10.93
N PRO A 532 7.50 -29.15 -12.17
CA PRO A 532 7.77 -30.35 -12.95
C PRO A 532 9.08 -31.00 -12.48
N ILE A 533 8.99 -32.14 -11.78
CA ILE A 533 10.17 -32.78 -11.18
C ILE A 533 10.73 -33.85 -12.11
N SER A 534 12.00 -33.70 -12.50
CA SER A 534 12.66 -34.65 -13.40
C SER A 534 13.13 -35.91 -12.65
N ARG A 535 13.26 -37.03 -13.38
CA ARG A 535 13.71 -38.31 -12.83
C ARG A 535 15.08 -38.24 -12.14
N GLY A 536 16.01 -37.42 -12.66
CA GLY A 536 17.34 -37.23 -12.06
C GLY A 536 17.35 -36.45 -10.74
N VAL A 537 16.25 -35.74 -10.43
CA VAL A 537 16.02 -35.15 -9.10
C VAL A 537 15.28 -36.13 -8.20
N LEU A 538 14.32 -36.89 -8.74
CA LEU A 538 13.59 -37.94 -8.03
C LEU A 538 14.52 -38.98 -7.40
N GLU A 539 15.56 -39.41 -8.12
CA GLU A 539 16.60 -40.33 -7.62
C GLU A 539 17.45 -39.72 -6.47
N ARG A 540 17.28 -38.43 -6.17
CA ARG A 540 17.92 -37.69 -5.07
C ARG A 540 16.93 -37.22 -3.99
N ALA A 541 15.64 -37.57 -4.07
CA ALA A 541 14.60 -37.08 -3.14
C ALA A 541 14.91 -37.40 -1.66
N SER A 542 15.53 -38.55 -1.38
CA SER A 542 16.00 -38.96 -0.05
C SER A 542 17.19 -38.15 0.48
N ARG A 543 17.69 -37.14 -0.25
CA ARG A 543 18.69 -36.17 0.23
C ARG A 543 18.08 -34.92 0.83
N LEU A 544 16.77 -34.69 0.64
CA LEU A 544 16.07 -33.55 1.21
C LEU A 544 15.99 -33.69 2.73
N THR A 545 16.57 -32.75 3.49
CA THR A 545 16.61 -32.79 4.97
C THR A 545 15.81 -31.66 5.64
N GLY A 546 15.01 -30.91 4.87
CA GLY A 546 14.10 -29.89 5.37
C GLY A 546 12.65 -30.36 5.27
N ASN A 547 11.74 -29.60 5.88
CA ASN A 547 10.29 -29.83 5.72
C ASN A 547 9.88 -29.66 4.25
N LEU A 548 8.88 -30.42 3.76
CA LEU A 548 8.46 -30.44 2.35
C LEU A 548 6.96 -30.15 2.17
N LEU A 549 6.62 -29.01 1.58
CA LEU A 549 5.25 -28.75 1.07
C LEU A 549 5.22 -28.90 -0.45
N VAL A 550 4.21 -29.58 -0.97
CA VAL A 550 3.98 -29.73 -2.40
C VAL A 550 2.56 -29.30 -2.76
N LEU A 551 2.44 -28.28 -3.61
CA LEU A 551 1.16 -27.69 -4.05
C LEU A 551 1.00 -27.82 -5.56
N TYR A 552 -0.18 -28.25 -6.02
CA TYR A 552 -0.62 -28.16 -7.41
C TYR A 552 -2.07 -27.69 -7.47
N GLY A 553 -2.50 -27.10 -8.59
CA GLY A 553 -3.92 -26.87 -8.84
C GLY A 553 -4.62 -28.17 -9.23
N GLU A 554 -5.91 -28.29 -8.90
CA GLU A 554 -6.76 -29.43 -9.26
C GLU A 554 -6.82 -29.68 -10.77
N HIS A 555 -6.86 -28.61 -11.58
CA HIS A 555 -6.88 -28.67 -13.04
C HIS A 555 -5.48 -28.70 -13.67
N MET A 556 -4.41 -28.90 -12.87
CA MET A 556 -3.06 -28.95 -13.40
C MET A 556 -2.82 -30.23 -14.23
N THR A 557 -1.89 -30.16 -15.19
CA THR A 557 -1.51 -31.31 -16.04
C THR A 557 -1.14 -32.53 -15.18
N PRO A 558 -1.78 -33.70 -15.38
CA PRO A 558 -1.58 -34.87 -14.52
C PRO A 558 -0.11 -35.31 -14.35
N LEU A 559 0.71 -35.18 -15.40
CA LEU A 559 2.14 -35.50 -15.36
C LEU A 559 2.93 -34.66 -14.36
N TYR A 560 2.57 -33.38 -14.17
CA TYR A 560 3.23 -32.51 -13.19
C TYR A 560 2.86 -32.97 -11.77
N VAL A 561 1.56 -33.14 -11.53
CA VAL A 561 1.00 -33.63 -10.26
C VAL A 561 1.61 -34.99 -9.88
N GLU A 562 1.72 -35.91 -10.84
CA GLU A 562 2.33 -37.22 -10.64
C GLU A 562 3.83 -37.13 -10.36
N SER A 563 4.58 -36.24 -11.04
CA SER A 563 6.00 -36.01 -10.74
C SER A 563 6.22 -35.51 -9.30
N GLY A 564 5.34 -34.62 -8.83
CA GLY A 564 5.32 -34.12 -7.46
C GLY A 564 4.97 -35.19 -6.44
N LYS A 565 3.92 -35.98 -6.69
CA LYS A 565 3.53 -37.13 -5.83
C LYS A 565 4.66 -38.15 -5.73
N ASN A 566 5.36 -38.44 -6.84
CA ASN A 566 6.49 -39.34 -6.85
C ASN A 566 7.67 -38.80 -6.02
N PHE A 567 8.01 -37.52 -6.15
CA PHE A 567 9.05 -36.89 -5.34
C PHE A 567 8.68 -36.84 -3.85
N PHE A 568 7.43 -36.47 -3.55
CA PHE A 568 6.88 -36.52 -2.20
C PHE A 568 7.04 -37.91 -1.60
N ASN A 569 6.60 -38.97 -2.30
CA ASN A 569 6.70 -40.36 -1.83
C ASN A 569 8.15 -40.86 -1.70
N ALA A 570 9.09 -40.34 -2.50
CA ALA A 570 10.51 -40.73 -2.47
C ALA A 570 11.39 -39.93 -1.49
N SER A 571 10.89 -38.80 -0.98
CA SER A 571 11.54 -38.05 0.12
C SER A 571 11.38 -38.79 1.46
N HIS A 572 12.10 -38.34 2.50
CA HIS A 572 11.95 -38.85 3.87
C HIS A 572 10.47 -38.90 4.29
N SER A 573 10.09 -39.91 5.09
CA SER A 573 8.77 -39.97 5.72
C SER A 573 8.60 -38.84 6.75
N GLU A 574 7.35 -38.53 7.08
CA GLU A 574 7.03 -37.73 8.26
C GLU A 574 7.68 -38.40 9.49
N GLY A 575 8.48 -37.67 10.28
CA GLY A 575 9.21 -38.29 11.37
C GLY A 575 10.50 -37.59 11.82
N PRO A 576 11.20 -38.17 12.80
CA PRO A 576 12.47 -37.63 13.29
C PRO A 576 13.63 -37.95 12.32
N LEU A 577 14.43 -36.94 11.99
CA LEU A 577 15.67 -37.07 11.21
C LEU A 577 16.81 -36.37 11.96
N GLY A 578 17.56 -37.13 12.75
CA GLY A 578 18.53 -36.58 13.70
C GLY A 578 17.83 -35.88 14.86
N GLU A 579 18.20 -34.62 15.14
CA GLU A 579 17.59 -33.80 16.20
C GLU A 579 16.31 -33.05 15.74
N ARG A 580 16.00 -33.11 14.44
CA ARG A 580 14.89 -32.37 13.80
C ARG A 580 13.71 -33.28 13.48
N TRP A 581 12.55 -32.66 13.33
CA TRP A 581 11.36 -33.31 12.75
C TRP A 581 11.21 -32.90 11.29
N ILE A 582 11.04 -33.89 10.41
CA ILE A 582 10.67 -33.68 9.01
C ILE A 582 9.16 -33.76 8.92
N HIS A 583 8.56 -32.61 8.65
CA HIS A 583 7.16 -32.45 8.32
C HIS A 583 6.98 -32.36 6.80
N LYS A 584 5.96 -33.03 6.25
CA LYS A 584 5.65 -33.00 4.82
C LYS A 584 4.15 -33.04 4.51
N GLU A 585 3.71 -32.24 3.55
CA GLU A 585 2.32 -32.22 3.07
C GLU A 585 2.23 -32.14 1.54
N PHE A 586 1.14 -32.67 1.00
CA PHE A 586 0.79 -32.61 -0.41
C PHE A 586 -0.66 -32.14 -0.55
N HIS A 587 -0.91 -31.05 -1.28
CA HIS A 587 -2.25 -30.49 -1.48
C HIS A 587 -2.57 -30.29 -2.96
N LEU A 588 -3.84 -30.46 -3.29
CA LEU A 588 -4.43 -29.97 -4.54
C LEU A 588 -5.35 -28.79 -4.18
N ILE A 589 -5.11 -27.62 -4.77
CA ILE A 589 -5.95 -26.44 -4.56
C ILE A 589 -7.14 -26.51 -5.54
N PRO A 590 -8.39 -26.54 -5.06
CA PRO A 590 -9.58 -26.65 -5.91
C PRO A 590 -9.66 -25.54 -6.96
N GLU A 591 -10.33 -25.80 -8.09
CA GLU A 591 -10.64 -24.81 -9.14
C GLU A 591 -9.42 -24.11 -9.81
N THR A 592 -8.18 -24.35 -9.36
CA THR A 592 -6.96 -23.72 -9.88
C THR A 592 -6.17 -24.66 -10.79
N ALA A 593 -5.23 -24.11 -11.57
CA ALA A 593 -4.45 -24.87 -12.57
C ALA A 593 -2.94 -24.72 -12.37
N HIS A 594 -2.24 -24.03 -13.29
CA HIS A 594 -0.79 -23.86 -13.21
C HIS A 594 -0.41 -22.85 -12.10
N GLU A 595 -1.17 -21.79 -11.95
CA GLU A 595 -1.12 -20.87 -10.80
C GLU A 595 -2.11 -21.33 -9.74
N VAL A 596 -1.63 -21.71 -8.55
CA VAL A 596 -2.47 -22.25 -7.46
C VAL A 596 -3.24 -21.17 -6.67
N TRP A 597 -3.16 -19.94 -7.14
CA TRP A 597 -3.78 -18.73 -6.57
C TRP A 597 -4.62 -18.00 -7.65
N THR A 598 -4.90 -18.67 -8.77
CA THR A 598 -5.67 -18.13 -9.90
C THR A 598 -6.76 -19.13 -10.25
N ILE A 599 -8.03 -18.74 -10.04
CA ILE A 599 -9.20 -19.54 -10.36
C ILE A 599 -9.19 -19.80 -11.87
N ALA A 600 -9.10 -21.07 -12.27
CA ALA A 600 -8.81 -21.46 -13.65
C ALA A 600 -9.95 -21.12 -14.63
N GLU A 601 -11.18 -20.95 -14.17
CA GLU A 601 -12.30 -20.54 -15.02
C GLU A 601 -12.34 -19.01 -15.26
N THR A 602 -12.03 -18.21 -14.23
CA THR A 602 -12.30 -16.75 -14.22
C THR A 602 -11.05 -15.87 -14.22
N GLY A 603 -9.87 -16.44 -14.00
CA GLY A 603 -8.62 -15.72 -13.83
C GLY A 603 -8.52 -14.90 -12.54
N ARG A 604 -9.54 -14.88 -11.68
CA ARG A 604 -9.52 -14.12 -10.42
C ARG A 604 -8.55 -14.75 -9.43
N TYR A 605 -7.93 -13.89 -8.63
CA TYR A 605 -7.04 -14.29 -7.55
C TYR A 605 -7.80 -15.02 -6.42
N ASP A 606 -7.22 -16.10 -5.90
CA ASP A 606 -7.67 -16.82 -4.70
C ASP A 606 -6.51 -16.94 -3.67
N PRO A 607 -6.68 -16.41 -2.44
CA PRO A 607 -5.66 -16.52 -1.38
C PRO A 607 -5.57 -17.91 -0.73
N SER A 608 -6.35 -18.92 -1.10
CA SER A 608 -6.35 -20.22 -0.40
C SER A 608 -4.96 -20.88 -0.31
N ALA A 609 -4.14 -20.78 -1.36
CA ALA A 609 -2.78 -21.32 -1.34
C ALA A 609 -1.84 -20.61 -0.34
N SER A 610 -2.04 -19.32 -0.04
CA SER A 610 -1.19 -18.60 0.91
C SER A 610 -1.47 -19.05 2.34
N ARG A 611 -2.75 -19.32 2.66
CA ARG A 611 -3.18 -19.95 3.93
C ARG A 611 -2.52 -21.31 4.14
N VAL A 612 -2.54 -22.19 3.13
CA VAL A 612 -1.91 -23.53 3.22
C VAL A 612 -0.40 -23.42 3.50
N ILE A 613 0.30 -22.48 2.86
CA ILE A 613 1.73 -22.22 3.14
C ILE A 613 1.94 -21.75 4.59
N VAL A 614 1.11 -20.84 5.08
CA VAL A 614 1.20 -20.33 6.46
C VAL A 614 0.95 -21.45 7.48
N GLU A 615 -0.11 -22.24 7.30
CA GLU A 615 -0.43 -23.38 8.18
C GLU A 615 0.71 -24.42 8.21
N PHE A 616 1.25 -24.79 7.04
CA PHE A 616 2.37 -25.72 6.93
C PHE A 616 3.64 -25.20 7.65
N ILE A 617 4.01 -23.93 7.46
CA ILE A 617 5.22 -23.35 8.08
C ILE A 617 5.10 -23.35 9.61
N GLU A 618 3.96 -22.91 10.16
CA GLU A 618 3.80 -22.87 11.62
C GLU A 618 3.72 -24.29 12.21
N LYS A 619 3.03 -25.23 11.55
CA LYS A 619 3.02 -26.66 11.94
C LYS A 619 4.44 -27.26 11.94
N ALA A 620 5.23 -26.99 10.90
CA ALA A 620 6.62 -27.43 10.78
C ALA A 620 7.55 -26.84 11.87
N LYS A 621 7.35 -25.57 12.24
CA LYS A 621 8.08 -24.91 13.35
C LYS A 621 7.81 -25.60 14.69
N ILE A 622 6.54 -25.93 14.97
CA ILE A 622 6.11 -26.58 16.22
C ILE A 622 6.73 -27.97 16.36
N LEU A 623 6.62 -28.81 15.31
CA LEU A 623 7.12 -30.17 15.33
C LEU A 623 8.65 -30.23 15.57
N ASN A 624 9.40 -29.29 15.00
CA ASN A 624 10.84 -29.16 15.23
C ASN A 624 11.21 -28.67 16.65
N HIS A 625 10.32 -27.95 17.35
CA HIS A 625 10.54 -27.59 18.75
C HIS A 625 10.30 -28.79 19.70
N ILE A 626 9.35 -29.67 19.36
CA ILE A 626 9.02 -30.87 20.14
C ILE A 626 10.15 -31.91 20.05
N SER A 627 10.72 -32.16 18.86
CA SER A 627 11.76 -33.20 18.67
C SER A 627 13.03 -32.98 19.50
N VAL A 628 13.36 -31.72 19.80
CA VAL A 628 14.56 -31.32 20.56
C VAL A 628 14.46 -31.64 22.07
N ARG A 629 13.26 -31.94 22.60
CA ARG A 629 13.01 -32.05 24.06
C ARG A 629 13.04 -33.46 24.67
N GLY A 630 13.16 -34.55 23.89
CA GLY A 630 13.44 -35.88 24.44
C GLY A 630 12.49 -37.03 24.03
N PRO A 631 12.59 -38.20 24.68
CA PRO A 631 12.28 -39.51 24.07
C PRO A 631 10.78 -39.86 24.06
N ILE A 632 10.02 -39.19 23.19
CA ILE A 632 8.55 -39.28 23.08
C ILE A 632 8.14 -39.81 21.68
N TYR A 633 8.86 -40.82 21.14
CA TYR A 633 8.61 -41.28 19.76
C TYR A 633 8.70 -42.80 19.55
N ARG A 634 7.55 -43.48 19.66
CA ARG A 634 7.32 -44.79 18.99
C ARG A 634 5.86 -45.10 18.59
N GLU A 635 4.94 -44.14 18.64
CA GLU A 635 3.50 -44.36 18.35
C GLU A 635 2.80 -43.23 17.56
N LEU A 636 3.55 -42.41 16.80
CA LEU A 636 2.95 -41.35 15.99
C LEU A 636 2.70 -41.74 14.51
N GLU A 637 3.02 -42.96 14.12
CA GLU A 637 2.50 -43.57 12.89
C GLU A 637 1.07 -44.09 13.11
N GLY A 638 0.06 -43.24 12.86
CA GLY A 638 -1.33 -43.71 12.69
C GLY A 638 -2.46 -42.90 13.35
N LEU A 639 -2.22 -41.72 13.91
CA LEU A 639 -3.22 -40.95 14.67
C LEU A 639 -3.68 -39.64 13.98
N GLU A 640 -4.14 -39.75 12.74
CA GLU A 640 -5.27 -38.92 12.29
C GLU A 640 -6.59 -39.59 12.72
N ARG A 641 -6.97 -39.38 13.99
CA ARG A 641 -8.35 -39.58 14.42
C ARG A 641 -8.94 -38.23 14.80
N SER A 642 -9.73 -37.68 13.89
CA SER A 642 -10.72 -36.65 14.19
C SER A 642 -11.72 -37.19 15.23
N ALA A 643 -11.36 -37.11 16.51
CA ALA A 643 -12.29 -37.31 17.60
C ALA A 643 -13.13 -36.03 17.74
N THR A 644 -14.34 -36.06 17.18
CA THR A 644 -15.33 -34.98 17.35
C THR A 644 -15.84 -35.00 18.80
N LEU A 645 -15.00 -34.50 19.71
CA LEU A 645 -15.29 -34.44 21.15
C LEU A 645 -16.23 -33.28 21.46
N ASN A 646 -17.52 -33.60 21.55
CA ASN A 646 -18.48 -32.85 22.34
C ASN A 646 -19.56 -33.83 22.83
N PRO A 647 -19.59 -34.12 24.15
CA PRO A 647 -20.28 -33.20 25.04
C PRO A 647 -19.52 -32.91 26.35
N GLY A 648 -19.34 -31.62 26.67
CA GLY A 648 -18.76 -31.17 27.95
C GLY A 648 -18.12 -29.77 27.90
N LEU A 649 -17.77 -29.28 26.71
CA LEU A 649 -17.13 -27.98 26.53
C LEU A 649 -18.09 -26.81 26.80
N GLU A 650 -17.94 -26.18 27.96
CA GLU A 650 -18.67 -24.96 28.33
C GLU A 650 -17.85 -23.70 27.95
N ILE A 651 -18.30 -22.97 26.93
CA ILE A 651 -17.68 -21.71 26.50
C ILE A 651 -18.22 -20.57 27.38
N ILE A 652 -17.42 -20.11 28.36
CA ILE A 652 -17.83 -19.09 29.32
C ILE A 652 -17.29 -17.69 28.93
N GLN A 653 -18.12 -16.83 28.35
CA GLN A 653 -17.75 -15.43 28.15
C GLN A 653 -17.75 -14.68 29.49
N ARG A 654 -16.61 -14.09 29.89
CA ARG A 654 -16.53 -13.17 31.06
C ARG A 654 -16.17 -11.76 30.63
N ARG A 655 -16.84 -10.76 31.22
CA ARG A 655 -16.45 -9.34 31.09
C ARG A 655 -15.12 -9.09 31.83
N ASN A 656 -14.02 -9.11 31.08
CA ASN A 656 -12.69 -8.63 31.51
C ASN A 656 -12.03 -7.92 30.29
N PRO A 657 -10.87 -7.26 30.41
CA PRO A 657 -10.40 -6.29 29.40
C PRO A 657 -9.95 -6.89 28.05
N TYR A 658 -10.00 -8.20 27.89
CA TYR A 658 -9.71 -8.91 26.63
C TYR A 658 -11.04 -9.43 26.05
N PRO A 659 -11.44 -9.08 24.81
CA PRO A 659 -12.80 -9.36 24.30
C PRO A 659 -13.18 -10.84 24.26
N TRP A 660 -12.18 -11.72 24.08
CA TRP A 660 -12.37 -13.17 24.09
C TRP A 660 -11.36 -13.85 25.00
N SER A 661 -11.91 -14.77 25.77
CA SER A 661 -11.21 -15.76 26.56
C SER A 661 -12.02 -17.03 26.37
N ILE A 662 -11.57 -17.90 25.47
CA ILE A 662 -12.24 -19.19 25.28
C ILE A 662 -11.80 -20.09 26.41
N TYR A 663 -12.73 -20.43 27.29
CA TYR A 663 -12.57 -21.50 28.27
C TYR A 663 -12.93 -22.82 27.62
N ILE A 664 -12.08 -23.81 27.85
CA ILE A 664 -12.26 -25.18 27.42
C ILE A 664 -12.29 -25.96 28.73
N ASN A 665 -13.49 -26.30 29.19
CA ASN A 665 -13.69 -27.12 30.37
C ASN A 665 -14.06 -28.54 29.90
N GLY A 666 -13.43 -29.60 30.41
CA GLY A 666 -13.61 -30.91 29.79
C GLY A 666 -13.02 -32.11 30.51
N SER A 667 -13.90 -32.94 31.06
CA SER A 667 -13.67 -34.31 31.50
C SER A 667 -13.27 -35.31 30.39
N GLY A 668 -13.12 -34.82 29.15
CA GLY A 668 -12.62 -35.57 27.99
C GLY A 668 -11.21 -35.18 27.52
N LEU A 669 -10.51 -34.29 28.25
CA LEU A 669 -9.15 -33.87 27.94
C LEU A 669 -8.13 -34.68 28.77
N PRO A 670 -6.99 -35.09 28.20
CA PRO A 670 -5.95 -35.77 28.97
C PRO A 670 -5.47 -34.91 30.16
N PRO A 671 -5.48 -35.43 31.41
CA PRO A 671 -5.15 -34.65 32.62
C PRO A 671 -3.67 -34.22 32.74
N ASN A 672 -2.85 -34.53 31.74
CA ASN A 672 -1.40 -34.28 31.69
C ASN A 672 -1.00 -33.32 30.55
N LEU A 673 -1.95 -32.54 30.03
CA LEU A 673 -1.74 -31.57 28.95
C LEU A 673 -0.90 -30.37 29.45
N ARG A 674 0.23 -30.09 28.77
CA ARG A 674 1.14 -29.00 29.16
C ARG A 674 1.46 -27.97 28.07
N GLU A 675 1.49 -28.38 26.81
CA GLU A 675 1.80 -27.48 25.68
C GLU A 675 0.61 -27.42 24.72
N PHE A 676 0.32 -26.21 24.24
CA PHE A 676 -0.78 -25.91 23.33
C PHE A 676 -0.35 -24.87 22.31
N VAL A 677 -0.83 -24.99 21.08
CA VAL A 677 -0.77 -23.91 20.08
C VAL A 677 -2.17 -23.75 19.48
N ALA A 678 -2.62 -22.51 19.38
CA ALA A 678 -3.85 -22.15 18.69
C ALA A 678 -3.51 -21.34 17.44
N TYR A 679 -4.24 -21.58 16.36
CA TYR A 679 -4.20 -20.73 15.17
C TYR A 679 -5.61 -20.57 14.61
N ASN A 680 -5.82 -19.48 13.88
CA ASN A 680 -7.03 -19.21 13.12
C ASN A 680 -6.67 -19.24 11.63
N SER A 681 -7.49 -19.91 10.82
CA SER A 681 -7.26 -20.11 9.37
C SER A 681 -7.23 -18.82 8.53
N GLU A 682 -7.70 -17.69 9.06
CA GLU A 682 -7.76 -16.38 8.40
C GLU A 682 -6.79 -15.35 9.01
N VAL A 683 -6.49 -15.46 10.30
CA VAL A 683 -5.67 -14.48 11.06
C VAL A 683 -4.26 -15.00 11.41
N GLY A 684 -4.02 -16.31 11.28
CA GLY A 684 -2.72 -16.95 11.57
C GLY A 684 -2.54 -17.37 13.05
N PRO A 685 -1.30 -17.47 13.55
CA PRO A 685 -1.02 -18.02 14.88
C PRO A 685 -1.53 -17.11 16.02
N ILE A 686 -2.29 -17.69 16.95
CA ILE A 686 -2.88 -17.01 18.10
C ILE A 686 -1.95 -17.16 19.32
N SER A 687 -1.77 -16.07 20.08
CA SER A 687 -1.06 -16.12 21.36
C SER A 687 -1.86 -16.90 22.42
N VAL A 688 -1.44 -18.12 22.73
CA VAL A 688 -1.99 -18.87 23.87
C VAL A 688 -1.32 -18.41 25.16
N SER A 689 -2.10 -18.13 26.20
CA SER A 689 -1.59 -17.89 27.55
C SER A 689 -1.95 -19.07 28.45
N HIS A 690 -0.93 -19.68 29.06
CA HIS A 690 -0.99 -20.72 30.09
C HIS A 690 -2.38 -21.18 30.57
N GLY A 691 -2.67 -22.46 30.37
CA GLY A 691 -3.75 -23.12 31.10
C GLY A 691 -3.43 -23.29 32.57
N PHE A 692 -4.45 -23.19 33.42
CA PHE A 692 -4.34 -23.42 34.87
C PHE A 692 -5.12 -24.70 35.23
N MET A 693 -4.53 -25.52 36.09
CA MET A 693 -5.16 -26.72 36.64
C MET A 693 -5.69 -26.39 38.03
N GLU A 694 -7.01 -26.31 38.20
CA GLU A 694 -7.65 -26.09 39.50
C GLU A 694 -8.71 -27.18 39.75
N GLY A 695 -8.25 -28.39 40.08
CA GLY A 695 -9.07 -29.59 40.25
C GLY A 695 -8.68 -30.70 39.25
N GLU A 696 -9.64 -31.55 38.89
CA GLU A 696 -9.50 -32.51 37.77
C GLU A 696 -9.79 -31.86 36.40
N ASP A 697 -10.26 -30.62 36.39
CA ASP A 697 -10.61 -29.87 35.18
C ASP A 697 -9.44 -28.99 34.69
N LEU A 698 -9.01 -29.24 33.45
CA LEU A 698 -8.03 -28.43 32.74
C LEU A 698 -8.71 -27.17 32.18
N GLN A 699 -8.21 -25.97 32.49
CA GLN A 699 -8.66 -24.72 31.87
C GLN A 699 -7.60 -24.21 30.90
N ILE A 700 -7.95 -23.98 29.63
CA ILE A 700 -7.09 -23.32 28.63
C ILE A 700 -7.56 -21.87 28.45
N LEU A 701 -6.64 -20.90 28.32
CA LEU A 701 -6.95 -19.48 28.06
C LEU A 701 -6.34 -19.01 26.72
N LEU A 702 -7.19 -18.87 25.71
CA LEU A 702 -6.80 -18.25 24.43
C LEU A 702 -6.89 -16.72 24.52
N ASN A 703 -5.78 -16.02 24.26
CA ASN A 703 -5.69 -14.55 24.32
C ASN A 703 -5.48 -13.96 22.92
N PHE A 704 -6.54 -13.36 22.39
CA PHE A 704 -6.56 -12.79 21.05
C PHE A 704 -5.98 -11.38 21.05
N LYS A 705 -4.87 -11.18 20.32
CA LYS A 705 -4.16 -9.90 20.21
C LYS A 705 -4.63 -9.11 18.99
N GLY A 706 -5.73 -8.38 19.17
CA GLY A 706 -6.23 -7.43 18.16
C GLY A 706 -7.00 -8.08 17.01
N GLU A 707 -7.83 -7.24 16.39
CA GLU A 707 -8.87 -7.57 15.42
C GLU A 707 -9.96 -8.52 15.92
N SER A 708 -11.12 -8.46 15.26
CA SER A 708 -12.32 -9.13 15.70
C SER A 708 -12.41 -10.52 15.11
N LEU A 709 -12.61 -11.56 15.93
CA LEU A 709 -12.96 -12.92 15.48
C LEU A 709 -14.36 -12.92 14.86
N THR A 710 -14.47 -12.42 13.64
CA THR A 710 -15.72 -12.45 12.85
C THR A 710 -15.82 -13.68 11.98
N ARG A 711 -14.70 -14.37 11.69
CA ARG A 711 -14.58 -15.50 10.76
C ARG A 711 -13.41 -16.44 11.12
N GLY A 712 -13.30 -17.55 10.40
CA GLY A 712 -12.26 -18.58 10.56
C GLY A 712 -12.56 -19.67 11.60
N GLU A 713 -12.01 -20.86 11.37
CA GLU A 713 -12.00 -21.96 12.33
C GLU A 713 -10.83 -21.75 13.30
N ILE A 714 -11.08 -21.75 14.61
CA ILE A 714 -9.99 -21.79 15.59
C ILE A 714 -9.62 -23.24 15.81
N ARG A 715 -8.39 -23.59 15.46
CA ARG A 715 -7.81 -24.92 15.67
C ARG A 715 -6.79 -24.86 16.80
N ILE A 716 -6.97 -25.73 17.78
CA ILE A 716 -6.05 -25.87 18.92
C ILE A 716 -5.41 -27.25 18.84
N LEU A 717 -4.08 -27.28 18.83
CA LEU A 717 -3.25 -28.48 18.92
C LEU A 717 -2.73 -28.58 20.36
N ALA A 718 -2.90 -29.75 20.98
CA ALA A 718 -2.69 -29.95 22.42
C ALA A 718 -1.88 -31.24 22.69
N PHE A 719 -0.86 -31.16 23.57
CA PHE A 719 0.13 -32.24 23.77
C PHE A 719 0.29 -32.70 25.24
N PRO A 720 0.03 -33.99 25.56
CA PRO A 720 0.21 -34.54 26.91
C PRO A 720 1.63 -35.10 27.19
N GLU A 721 2.03 -35.11 28.46
CA GLU A 721 3.43 -35.35 28.90
C GLU A 721 3.95 -36.81 28.78
N ARG A 722 3.08 -37.81 28.57
CA ARG A 722 3.46 -39.23 28.32
C ARG A 722 2.48 -39.87 27.33
N LEU A 723 3.00 -40.54 26.29
CA LEU A 723 2.15 -41.09 25.23
C LEU A 723 1.39 -42.33 25.66
N ASN A 724 0.11 -42.36 25.29
CA ASN A 724 -0.33 -43.30 24.26
C ASN A 724 -1.30 -42.64 23.24
N ASP A 725 -1.52 -41.31 23.34
CA ASP A 725 -2.64 -40.62 22.70
C ASP A 725 -2.23 -39.32 21.96
N SER A 726 -2.41 -39.39 20.64
CA SER A 726 -3.09 -38.43 19.75
C SER A 726 -2.72 -36.94 19.80
N ILE A 727 -2.49 -36.36 18.63
CA ILE A 727 -2.68 -34.91 18.42
C ILE A 727 -4.18 -34.65 18.43
N PHE A 728 -4.66 -33.91 19.44
CA PHE A 728 -6.05 -33.47 19.48
C PHE A 728 -6.17 -32.14 18.72
N SER A 729 -6.96 -32.13 17.65
CA SER A 729 -7.43 -30.89 17.01
C SER A 729 -8.80 -30.55 17.56
N ILE A 730 -8.91 -29.47 18.33
CA ILE A 730 -10.20 -28.94 18.75
C ILE A 730 -10.62 -27.86 17.74
N SER A 731 -11.64 -28.20 16.95
CA SER A 731 -12.32 -27.30 16.02
C SER A 731 -13.41 -26.51 16.75
N LEU A 732 -13.17 -25.22 16.98
CA LEU A 732 -14.16 -24.35 17.61
C LEU A 732 -14.85 -23.47 16.58
N ASN A 733 -16.10 -23.81 16.26
CA ASN A 733 -17.03 -22.85 15.68
C ASN A 733 -17.40 -21.85 16.79
N HIS A 734 -16.92 -20.61 16.68
CA HIS A 734 -17.39 -19.54 17.56
C HIS A 734 -18.92 -19.42 17.39
N PRO A 735 -19.71 -19.30 18.47
CA PRO A 735 -21.15 -19.14 18.33
C PRO A 735 -21.45 -17.84 17.55
N VAL A 736 -22.28 -17.97 16.51
CA VAL A 736 -22.70 -16.86 15.65
C VAL A 736 -24.21 -16.65 15.77
N MET A 737 -24.59 -15.37 15.73
CA MET A 737 -25.97 -14.93 15.66
C MET A 737 -26.41 -14.92 14.19
N ASN A 738 -27.23 -15.88 13.79
CA ASN A 738 -27.84 -15.87 12.47
C ASN A 738 -29.03 -14.89 12.49
N LEU A 739 -28.87 -13.75 11.83
CA LEU A 739 -29.88 -12.70 11.67
C LEU A 739 -30.37 -12.66 10.23
N ARG A 740 -31.68 -12.78 10.03
CA ARG A 740 -32.32 -12.42 8.76
C ARG A 740 -32.90 -11.01 8.84
N ILE A 741 -32.57 -10.18 7.87
CA ILE A 741 -33.22 -8.88 7.66
C ILE A 741 -33.99 -8.96 6.34
N SER A 742 -35.28 -8.71 6.39
CA SER A 742 -36.17 -8.63 5.22
C SER A 742 -36.52 -7.17 4.97
N THR A 743 -36.37 -6.73 3.72
CA THR A 743 -36.70 -5.36 3.28
C THR A 743 -37.88 -5.34 2.31
N VAL A 744 -38.44 -6.51 1.98
CA VAL A 744 -39.55 -6.77 1.03
C VAL A 744 -39.25 -6.39 -0.43
N LEU A 745 -38.26 -5.51 -0.67
CA LEU A 745 -37.80 -5.06 -1.97
C LEU A 745 -36.31 -5.43 -2.15
N PRO A 746 -35.85 -5.74 -3.38
CA PRO A 746 -34.43 -6.03 -3.65
C PRO A 746 -33.59 -4.76 -3.75
N GLY A 747 -32.28 -4.88 -3.51
CA GLY A 747 -31.31 -3.78 -3.66
C GLY A 747 -31.39 -2.68 -2.60
N ILE A 748 -32.00 -2.97 -1.44
CA ILE A 748 -32.17 -2.00 -0.35
C ILE A 748 -30.93 -2.02 0.57
N PRO A 749 -30.24 -0.89 0.77
CA PRO A 749 -29.15 -0.78 1.73
C PRO A 749 -29.62 -0.88 3.19
N VAL A 750 -28.91 -1.71 3.94
CA VAL A 750 -29.06 -1.91 5.39
C VAL A 750 -27.68 -1.88 6.02
N GLU A 751 -27.42 -0.90 6.88
CA GLU A 751 -26.19 -0.81 7.66
C GLU A 751 -26.31 -1.74 8.89
N VAL A 752 -25.30 -2.57 9.13
CA VAL A 752 -25.16 -3.37 10.35
C VAL A 752 -23.78 -3.13 10.94
N ASP A 753 -23.73 -2.56 12.15
CA ASP A 753 -22.51 -2.10 12.82
C ASP A 753 -21.60 -1.18 11.97
N GLY A 754 -22.20 -0.30 11.15
CA GLY A 754 -21.45 0.59 10.25
C GLY A 754 -21.02 -0.04 8.92
N VAL A 755 -21.39 -1.30 8.64
CA VAL A 755 -21.14 -1.96 7.35
C VAL A 755 -22.45 -2.05 6.56
N GLU A 756 -22.49 -1.52 5.34
CA GLU A 756 -23.68 -1.58 4.49
C GLU A 756 -23.81 -2.93 3.75
N TYR A 757 -25.03 -3.48 3.75
CA TYR A 757 -25.42 -4.69 3.06
C TYR A 757 -26.63 -4.41 2.17
N LEU A 758 -26.59 -4.80 0.89
CA LEU A 758 -27.72 -4.69 -0.02
C LEU A 758 -28.61 -5.94 0.07
N SER A 759 -29.93 -5.75 0.07
CA SER A 759 -30.87 -6.87 0.01
C SER A 759 -30.83 -7.63 -1.32
N GLY A 760 -30.91 -8.96 -1.25
CA GLY A 760 -30.89 -9.83 -2.43
C GLY A 760 -32.15 -9.70 -3.31
N PRO A 761 -32.22 -10.45 -4.43
CA PRO A 761 -33.38 -10.41 -5.34
C PRO A 761 -34.72 -10.78 -4.70
N ASP A 762 -34.71 -11.47 -3.56
CA ASP A 762 -35.86 -11.84 -2.72
C ASP A 762 -36.16 -10.83 -1.60
N GLY A 763 -35.42 -9.71 -1.56
CA GLY A 763 -35.50 -8.68 -0.53
C GLY A 763 -34.86 -9.05 0.81
N GLN A 764 -34.09 -10.15 0.89
CA GLN A 764 -33.50 -10.62 2.14
C GLN A 764 -31.99 -10.38 2.23
N ILE A 765 -31.52 -10.24 3.47
CA ILE A 765 -30.12 -10.29 3.88
C ILE A 765 -30.03 -11.34 4.98
N ASN A 766 -29.16 -12.34 4.83
CA ASN A 766 -28.91 -13.34 5.86
C ASN A 766 -27.46 -13.17 6.34
N LEU A 767 -27.28 -12.80 7.61
CA LEU A 767 -25.98 -12.49 8.20
C LEU A 767 -25.66 -13.47 9.32
N ASN A 768 -24.40 -13.91 9.37
CA ASN A 768 -23.83 -14.62 10.51
C ASN A 768 -22.99 -13.60 11.30
N LEU A 769 -23.53 -13.10 12.39
CA LEU A 769 -22.97 -12.03 13.22
C LEU A 769 -22.37 -12.59 14.52
N THR A 770 -21.73 -11.75 15.33
CA THR A 770 -21.25 -12.17 16.66
C THR A 770 -22.40 -12.33 17.65
N MET A 771 -22.17 -12.92 18.83
CA MET A 771 -23.19 -13.01 19.89
C MET A 771 -23.31 -11.73 20.74
N ASN A 772 -22.91 -10.57 20.19
CA ASN A 772 -23.12 -9.27 20.82
C ASN A 772 -24.46 -8.66 20.35
N PRO A 773 -25.00 -7.63 21.03
CA PRO A 773 -26.03 -6.79 20.45
C PRO A 773 -25.46 -6.04 19.23
N HIS A 774 -26.13 -6.18 18.09
CA HIS A 774 -25.76 -5.58 16.80
C HIS A 774 -26.69 -4.40 16.49
N THR A 775 -26.17 -3.34 15.90
CA THR A 775 -26.93 -2.13 15.55
C THR A 775 -27.27 -2.16 14.07
N ILE A 776 -28.57 -2.24 13.74
CA ILE A 776 -29.08 -2.25 12.38
C ILE A 776 -29.65 -0.87 12.08
N ARG A 777 -29.17 -0.22 11.01
CA ARG A 777 -29.64 1.08 10.54
C ARG A 777 -30.15 1.00 9.11
N LEU A 778 -31.13 1.85 8.81
CA LEU A 778 -31.76 1.99 7.50
C LEU A 778 -31.74 3.44 7.04
N GLN A 779 -31.67 3.64 5.73
CA GLN A 779 -31.90 4.96 5.15
C GLN A 779 -33.41 5.28 5.20
N ARG A 780 -33.78 6.38 5.88
CA ARG A 780 -35.20 6.78 5.99
C ARG A 780 -35.82 7.08 4.63
N ILE A 781 -35.04 7.56 3.67
CA ILE A 781 -35.48 7.91 2.32
C ILE A 781 -34.43 7.44 1.32
N MET A 782 -34.83 6.67 0.32
CA MET A 782 -33.96 6.19 -0.77
C MET A 782 -34.55 6.59 -2.12
N ARG A 783 -33.80 7.28 -2.98
CA ARG A 783 -34.28 7.65 -4.32
C ARG A 783 -34.11 6.48 -5.28
N ILE A 784 -35.15 6.19 -6.06
CA ILE A 784 -35.10 5.21 -7.16
C ILE A 784 -34.81 5.95 -8.47
N ASP A 785 -35.51 7.05 -8.71
CA ASP A 785 -35.37 7.92 -9.88
C ASP A 785 -35.81 9.36 -9.52
N ASP A 786 -35.74 10.29 -10.47
CA ASP A 786 -36.11 11.70 -10.27
C ASP A 786 -37.57 11.89 -9.80
N GLY A 787 -38.46 10.94 -10.13
CA GLY A 787 -39.88 10.96 -9.79
C GLY A 787 -40.32 9.98 -8.69
N THR A 788 -39.44 9.06 -8.26
CA THR A 788 -39.77 7.94 -7.37
C THR A 788 -38.75 7.79 -6.23
N ARG A 789 -39.24 7.65 -4.99
CA ARG A 789 -38.42 7.30 -3.83
C ARG A 789 -39.13 6.29 -2.92
N LEU A 790 -38.38 5.59 -2.08
CA LEU A 790 -38.89 4.80 -0.96
C LEU A 790 -38.75 5.61 0.33
N CYS A 791 -39.73 5.49 1.23
CA CYS A 791 -39.72 6.10 2.55
C CYS A 791 -39.95 5.01 3.60
N PHE A 792 -39.00 4.83 4.51
CA PHE A 792 -39.14 3.93 5.64
C PHE A 792 -40.32 4.38 6.51
N LYS A 793 -41.12 3.42 6.97
CA LYS A 793 -42.26 3.66 7.87
C LYS A 793 -41.99 3.10 9.26
N GLU A 794 -41.70 1.80 9.36
CA GLU A 794 -41.52 1.11 10.63
C GLU A 794 -40.81 -0.25 10.50
N TRP A 795 -40.34 -0.78 11.64
CA TRP A 795 -39.97 -2.18 11.80
C TRP A 795 -41.19 -3.00 12.25
N MET A 796 -41.52 -4.06 11.51
CA MET A 796 -42.73 -4.87 11.75
C MET A 796 -42.74 -5.51 13.15
N GLU A 797 -41.58 -5.97 13.62
CA GLU A 797 -41.44 -6.71 14.88
C GLU A 797 -41.47 -5.81 16.12
N ASN A 798 -41.10 -4.52 15.99
CA ASN A 798 -40.90 -3.60 17.12
C ASN A 798 -41.86 -2.39 17.14
N SER A 799 -42.74 -2.23 16.13
CA SER A 799 -43.74 -1.15 16.05
C SER A 799 -43.16 0.28 16.12
N GLY A 800 -41.86 0.42 15.85
CA GLY A 800 -41.10 1.67 15.97
C GLY A 800 -40.79 2.29 14.61
N ASN A 801 -40.87 3.62 14.53
CA ASN A 801 -40.55 4.39 13.32
C ASN A 801 -39.08 4.84 13.24
N GLU A 802 -38.26 4.47 14.24
CA GLU A 802 -36.82 4.72 14.25
C GLU A 802 -36.13 3.83 13.21
N THR A 803 -35.25 4.42 12.41
CA THR A 803 -34.48 3.71 11.40
C THR A 803 -33.34 2.87 11.97
N GLU A 804 -33.05 3.02 13.26
CA GLU A 804 -32.04 2.28 14.01
C GLU A 804 -32.74 1.29 14.95
N VAL A 805 -32.24 0.06 15.01
CA VAL A 805 -32.72 -0.97 15.94
C VAL A 805 -31.57 -1.84 16.42
N THR A 806 -31.54 -2.16 17.70
CA THR A 806 -30.57 -3.12 18.24
C THR A 806 -31.13 -4.54 18.13
N ALA A 807 -30.51 -5.38 17.32
CA ALA A 807 -30.75 -6.82 17.34
C ALA A 807 -29.91 -7.46 18.46
N THR A 808 -30.51 -8.34 19.24
CA THR A 808 -29.83 -9.12 20.29
C THR A 808 -29.66 -10.57 19.84
N PRO A 809 -28.85 -11.42 20.49
CA PRO A 809 -28.69 -12.82 20.06
C PRO A 809 -29.97 -13.68 19.98
N GLU A 810 -31.05 -13.23 20.62
CA GLU A 810 -32.41 -13.80 20.50
C GLU A 810 -33.10 -13.44 19.17
N THR A 811 -32.74 -12.29 18.57
CA THR A 811 -33.34 -11.72 17.36
C THR A 811 -32.96 -12.54 16.12
N ARG A 812 -33.89 -13.38 15.64
CA ARG A 812 -33.70 -14.19 14.42
C ARG A 812 -34.15 -13.50 13.14
N HIS A 813 -35.04 -12.52 13.24
CA HIS A 813 -35.69 -11.86 12.11
C HIS A 813 -35.94 -10.38 12.40
N LEU A 814 -35.77 -9.53 11.39
CA LEU A 814 -36.23 -8.14 11.35
C LEU A 814 -36.83 -7.84 9.97
N THR A 815 -37.92 -7.08 9.91
CA THR A 815 -38.64 -6.71 8.68
C THR A 815 -38.79 -5.20 8.59
N ALA A 816 -38.11 -4.60 7.62
CA ALA A 816 -38.21 -3.18 7.30
C ALA A 816 -39.41 -2.91 6.38
N VAL A 817 -40.31 -2.02 6.77
CA VAL A 817 -41.47 -1.62 5.96
C VAL A 817 -41.20 -0.27 5.28
N TYR A 818 -41.19 -0.28 3.95
CA TYR A 818 -41.07 0.92 3.12
C TYR A 818 -42.38 1.19 2.37
N ALA A 819 -42.74 2.47 2.24
CA ALA A 819 -43.74 2.90 1.26
C ALA A 819 -43.08 3.58 0.07
N ARG A 820 -43.60 3.32 -1.13
CA ARG A 820 -43.24 4.06 -2.33
C ARG A 820 -43.86 5.45 -2.29
N GLN A 821 -43.07 6.46 -2.61
CA GLN A 821 -43.47 7.84 -2.74
C GLN A 821 -43.15 8.36 -4.15
N LEU A 822 -44.03 9.21 -4.66
CA LEU A 822 -43.96 9.78 -5.99
C LEU A 822 -43.87 11.31 -5.89
N LEU A 823 -43.13 11.92 -6.81
CA LEU A 823 -42.98 13.37 -6.88
C LEU A 823 -44.11 14.00 -7.70
N LEU A 824 -44.83 14.93 -7.08
CA LEU A 824 -45.64 15.95 -7.73
C LEU A 824 -44.79 17.23 -7.85
N GLU A 825 -44.13 17.40 -8.99
CA GLU A 825 -43.35 18.60 -9.29
C GLU A 825 -44.31 19.71 -9.77
N ALA A 826 -44.69 20.61 -8.87
CA ALA A 826 -45.60 21.70 -9.17
C ALA A 826 -44.83 23.04 -9.14
N ASP A 827 -44.73 23.71 -10.29
CA ASP A 827 -43.99 24.97 -10.45
C ASP A 827 -44.92 26.16 -10.74
N SER A 828 -44.56 27.35 -10.28
CA SER A 828 -45.27 28.59 -10.59
C SER A 828 -44.30 29.76 -10.79
N LYS A 829 -44.48 30.46 -11.91
CA LYS A 829 -43.77 31.72 -12.16
C LYS A 829 -44.21 32.87 -11.25
N LEU A 830 -45.34 32.74 -10.56
CA LEU A 830 -45.92 33.76 -9.68
C LEU A 830 -46.57 33.11 -8.45
N GLY A 831 -46.16 33.52 -7.25
CA GLY A 831 -46.71 33.00 -5.99
C GLY A 831 -46.29 31.56 -5.66
N SER A 832 -46.64 31.12 -4.45
CA SER A 832 -46.34 29.80 -3.92
C SER A 832 -47.46 28.79 -4.19
N ILE A 833 -47.06 27.54 -4.41
CA ILE A 833 -47.96 26.39 -4.53
C ILE A 833 -47.99 25.60 -3.22
N ILE A 834 -49.17 25.13 -2.85
CA ILE A 834 -49.43 24.21 -1.74
C ILE A 834 -49.79 22.85 -2.35
N GLY A 835 -49.22 21.76 -1.83
CA GLY A 835 -49.48 20.39 -2.29
C GLY A 835 -48.41 19.81 -3.22
N GLY A 836 -47.46 20.59 -3.72
CA GLY A 836 -46.28 20.07 -4.42
C GLY A 836 -45.35 19.26 -3.50
N GLY A 837 -44.52 18.40 -4.07
CA GLY A 837 -43.55 17.59 -3.35
C GLY A 837 -43.83 16.08 -3.40
N TRP A 838 -43.29 15.35 -2.42
CA TRP A 838 -43.28 13.90 -2.38
C TRP A 838 -44.42 13.33 -1.54
N HIS A 839 -45.21 12.43 -2.12
CA HIS A 839 -46.37 11.83 -1.45
C HIS A 839 -46.41 10.31 -1.62
N ASP A 840 -47.03 9.60 -0.69
CA ASP A 840 -47.21 8.13 -0.79
C ASP A 840 -47.98 7.76 -2.07
N GLU A 841 -47.57 6.69 -2.74
CA GLU A 841 -48.20 6.20 -3.97
C GLU A 841 -49.69 5.86 -3.74
N ASN A 842 -50.54 6.23 -4.70
CA ASN A 842 -52.01 6.12 -4.63
C ASN A 842 -52.70 7.02 -3.59
N SER A 843 -52.04 8.06 -3.10
CA SER A 843 -52.65 9.08 -2.24
C SER A 843 -53.47 10.13 -3.02
N LEU A 844 -54.35 10.84 -2.29
CA LEU A 844 -55.14 11.97 -2.79
C LEU A 844 -54.55 13.30 -2.29
N ILE A 845 -54.09 14.14 -3.20
CA ILE A 845 -53.35 15.37 -2.91
C ILE A 845 -54.20 16.59 -3.22
N GLN A 846 -54.26 17.55 -2.30
CA GLN A 846 -54.84 18.86 -2.53
C GLN A 846 -53.77 19.79 -3.12
N LEU A 847 -53.89 20.13 -4.40
CA LEU A 847 -53.02 21.08 -5.09
C LEU A 847 -53.70 22.45 -5.14
N LYS A 848 -53.01 23.49 -4.68
CA LYS A 848 -53.54 24.86 -4.55
C LYS A 848 -52.49 25.93 -4.88
N VAL A 849 -52.90 27.03 -5.49
CA VAL A 849 -52.12 28.30 -5.48
C VAL A 849 -52.49 29.14 -4.25
N ASP A 850 -51.51 29.67 -3.52
CA ASP A 850 -51.76 30.46 -2.28
C ASP A 850 -52.71 31.65 -2.52
N ARG A 851 -52.63 32.27 -3.71
CA ARG A 851 -53.49 33.40 -4.12
C ARG A 851 -53.78 33.34 -5.61
N GLY A 852 -55.06 33.23 -6.00
CA GLY A 852 -55.46 33.29 -7.41
C GLY A 852 -55.22 34.63 -8.12
N ILE A 853 -54.88 35.70 -7.39
CA ILE A 853 -54.57 37.03 -7.95
C ILE A 853 -53.29 37.56 -7.31
N ILE A 854 -52.30 37.93 -8.15
CA ILE A 854 -50.97 38.37 -7.72
C ILE A 854 -50.59 39.64 -8.50
N ARG A 855 -49.95 40.60 -7.82
CA ARG A 855 -49.33 41.75 -8.47
C ARG A 855 -47.86 41.46 -8.75
N GLY A 856 -47.45 41.52 -10.01
CA GLY A 856 -46.07 41.29 -10.44
C GLY A 856 -45.14 42.45 -10.06
N GLU A 857 -43.83 42.20 -10.14
CA GLU A 857 -42.80 43.23 -9.93
C GLU A 857 -42.83 44.34 -11.00
N ASP A 858 -43.41 44.05 -12.16
CA ASP A 858 -43.73 45.01 -13.23
C ASP A 858 -44.90 45.94 -12.90
N GLY A 859 -45.53 45.77 -11.72
CA GLY A 859 -46.67 46.53 -11.25
C GLY A 859 -48.02 46.07 -11.82
N GLN A 860 -48.05 45.08 -12.71
CA GLN A 860 -49.25 44.55 -13.36
C GLN A 860 -49.96 43.51 -12.49
N ILE A 861 -51.23 43.26 -12.77
CA ILE A 861 -52.03 42.24 -12.08
C ILE A 861 -52.10 40.99 -12.95
N TYR A 862 -51.85 39.84 -12.33
CA TYR A 862 -51.93 38.51 -12.91
C TYR A 862 -53.01 37.72 -12.17
N VAL A 863 -53.81 36.96 -12.93
CA VAL A 863 -54.87 36.09 -12.41
C VAL A 863 -54.57 34.66 -12.84
N PHE A 864 -54.72 33.71 -11.93
CA PHE A 864 -54.55 32.29 -12.19
C PHE A 864 -55.59 31.81 -13.24
N GLU A 865 -55.16 31.02 -14.22
CA GLU A 865 -56.00 30.54 -15.33
C GLU A 865 -56.26 29.02 -15.26
N GLY A 866 -55.47 28.27 -14.49
CA GLY A 866 -55.47 26.81 -14.43
C GLY A 866 -54.06 26.24 -14.46
N TRP A 867 -53.95 24.94 -14.65
CA TRP A 867 -52.66 24.24 -14.63
C TRP A 867 -52.29 23.68 -16.02
N HIS A 868 -50.99 23.54 -16.30
CA HIS A 868 -50.47 22.89 -17.49
C HIS A 868 -49.89 21.51 -17.14
N PRO A 869 -50.21 20.43 -17.88
CA PRO A 869 -51.12 20.34 -19.03
C PRO A 869 -52.59 20.65 -18.67
N LYS A 870 -53.32 21.28 -19.61
CA LYS A 870 -54.62 22.00 -19.42
C LYS A 870 -55.87 21.15 -19.04
N SER A 871 -55.73 20.11 -18.21
CA SER A 871 -56.86 19.30 -17.73
C SER A 871 -57.46 19.75 -16.38
N LEU A 872 -56.87 20.76 -15.73
CA LEU A 872 -57.24 21.25 -14.39
C LEU A 872 -57.42 22.77 -14.44
N ILE A 873 -58.49 23.28 -13.84
CA ILE A 873 -58.98 24.66 -14.04
C ILE A 873 -59.30 25.36 -12.70
N GLY A 874 -59.40 24.62 -11.59
CA GLY A 874 -59.61 25.16 -10.25
C GLY A 874 -58.34 25.73 -9.61
N GLU A 875 -58.52 26.75 -8.76
CA GLU A 875 -57.48 27.21 -7.80
C GLU A 875 -57.19 26.17 -6.71
N ASP A 876 -58.12 25.24 -6.48
CA ASP A 876 -58.06 24.08 -5.59
C ASP A 876 -58.43 22.83 -6.40
N GLU A 877 -57.54 21.84 -6.50
CA GLU A 877 -57.73 20.61 -7.28
C GLU A 877 -57.30 19.37 -6.48
N THR A 878 -58.07 18.28 -6.54
CA THR A 878 -57.71 17.01 -5.89
C THR A 878 -57.11 16.03 -6.90
N LEU A 879 -55.85 15.66 -6.71
CA LEU A 879 -55.09 14.78 -7.60
C LEU A 879 -54.89 13.39 -7.00
N TYR A 880 -55.13 12.34 -7.79
CA TYR A 880 -54.79 10.96 -7.44
C TYR A 880 -53.41 10.60 -7.99
N LEU A 881 -52.43 10.38 -7.12
CA LEU A 881 -51.01 10.26 -7.50
C LEU A 881 -50.59 8.79 -7.67
N ASN A 882 -50.77 8.25 -8.89
CA ASN A 882 -50.35 6.88 -9.26
C ASN A 882 -49.09 6.81 -10.14
N LYS A 883 -48.51 7.96 -10.47
CA LYS A 883 -47.21 8.15 -11.13
C LYS A 883 -46.65 9.52 -10.73
N SER A 884 -45.37 9.77 -10.98
CA SER A 884 -44.85 11.14 -10.87
C SER A 884 -45.50 12.04 -11.94
N ILE A 885 -45.79 13.29 -11.57
CA ILE A 885 -46.43 14.28 -12.44
C ILE A 885 -45.70 15.61 -12.29
N LYS A 886 -45.40 16.26 -13.42
CA LYS A 886 -44.98 17.65 -13.49
C LYS A 886 -46.14 18.53 -13.94
N ILE A 887 -46.40 19.62 -13.23
CA ILE A 887 -47.53 20.53 -13.47
C ILE A 887 -47.08 21.99 -13.29
N ASP A 888 -47.39 22.87 -14.25
CA ASP A 888 -47.06 24.30 -14.16
C ASP A 888 -48.33 25.16 -13.93
N ALA A 889 -48.27 26.13 -13.03
CA ALA A 889 -49.34 27.12 -12.83
C ALA A 889 -49.38 28.12 -14.00
N ILE A 890 -50.54 28.28 -14.64
CA ILE A 890 -50.77 29.21 -15.75
C ILE A 890 -51.36 30.52 -15.22
N TRP A 891 -50.75 31.64 -15.62
CA TRP A 891 -51.15 32.99 -15.20
C TRP A 891 -51.49 33.86 -16.40
N ARG A 892 -52.64 34.55 -16.32
CA ARG A 892 -53.11 35.50 -17.31
C ARG A 892 -52.92 36.92 -16.80
N ARG A 893 -52.19 37.74 -17.57
CA ARG A 893 -52.05 39.18 -17.32
C ARG A 893 -53.41 39.88 -17.53
N VAL A 894 -53.71 40.84 -16.66
CA VAL A 894 -54.83 41.76 -16.79
C VAL A 894 -54.30 43.11 -17.27
N ASP A 895 -54.64 43.48 -18.50
CA ASP A 895 -54.38 44.82 -19.02
C ASP A 895 -55.54 45.76 -18.66
N GLU A 896 -55.25 46.87 -18.00
CA GLU A 896 -56.24 47.92 -17.74
C GLU A 896 -56.64 48.64 -19.06
N PRO A 897 -57.91 49.04 -19.22
CA PRO A 897 -58.37 49.72 -20.43
C PRO A 897 -57.80 51.14 -20.55
N PRO A 898 -57.57 51.64 -21.78
CA PRO A 898 -56.86 52.90 -21.98
C PRO A 898 -57.71 54.12 -21.60
N HIS A 899 -57.16 54.99 -20.75
CA HIS A 899 -57.70 56.33 -20.54
C HIS A 899 -57.59 57.18 -21.82
N ARG A 900 -58.75 57.55 -22.39
CA ARG A 900 -58.86 58.57 -23.44
C ARG A 900 -58.83 59.98 -22.84
N PRO A 901 -58.18 60.93 -23.53
CA PRO A 901 -58.65 62.32 -23.59
C PRO A 901 -59.26 62.64 -24.97
N LEU A 902 -60.12 63.67 -25.00
CA LEU A 902 -60.85 64.15 -26.19
C LEU A 902 -60.07 65.23 -26.98
N THR A 903 -60.62 65.58 -28.14
CA THR A 903 -59.97 66.18 -29.32
C THR A 903 -59.91 67.71 -29.43
N ASN A 904 -58.91 68.18 -30.21
CA ASN A 904 -58.83 69.42 -31.02
C ASN A 904 -58.74 70.78 -30.29
N TYR A 905 -57.80 71.67 -30.64
CA TYR A 905 -57.77 72.39 -31.93
C TYR A 905 -56.36 72.82 -32.43
N THR A 906 -56.35 73.37 -33.66
CA THR A 906 -55.24 73.72 -34.58
C THR A 906 -54.38 74.94 -34.22
N MET A 907 -53.09 74.96 -34.64
CA MET A 907 -52.55 76.00 -35.54
C MET A 907 -51.12 75.74 -36.07
N LEU A 908 -50.79 76.37 -37.21
CA LEU A 908 -49.51 76.37 -37.95
C LEU A 908 -48.33 76.96 -37.15
N GLY A 909 -47.09 76.52 -37.45
CA GLY A 909 -45.89 77.32 -37.07
C GLY A 909 -44.49 76.67 -37.15
N LEU A 910 -43.96 76.45 -38.36
CA LEU A 910 -42.53 76.53 -38.74
C LEU A 910 -41.41 75.78 -37.96
N LEU A 911 -40.58 75.10 -38.78
CA LEU A 911 -39.09 75.01 -38.78
C LEU A 911 -38.36 73.75 -38.25
N LEU A 912 -37.40 73.33 -39.11
CA LEU A 912 -36.26 72.42 -38.94
C LEU A 912 -36.48 70.89 -38.95
N SER A 913 -36.46 70.36 -40.20
CA SER A 913 -35.58 69.28 -40.73
C SER A 913 -34.91 68.27 -39.77
N PRO A 914 -34.74 66.98 -40.16
CA PRO A 914 -34.41 66.58 -41.53
C PRO A 914 -35.11 65.32 -42.09
N THR A 915 -35.37 65.31 -43.41
CA THR A 915 -35.71 64.12 -44.18
C THR A 915 -34.94 64.07 -45.50
N LEU A 916 -34.92 62.86 -46.08
CA LEU A 916 -34.23 62.44 -47.31
C LEU A 916 -32.70 62.32 -47.16
N ILE A 917 -32.10 61.14 -47.29
CA ILE A 917 -32.26 60.14 -48.37
C ILE A 917 -32.07 60.78 -49.75
N LEU A 918 -30.83 60.68 -50.23
CA LEU A 918 -30.52 60.37 -51.62
C LEU A 918 -31.10 61.34 -52.69
N PHE A 919 -30.38 62.40 -53.04
CA PHE A 919 -30.05 62.72 -54.44
C PHE A 919 -28.91 63.74 -54.56
N LEU A 920 -28.21 63.74 -55.71
CA LEU A 920 -26.87 64.32 -56.02
C LEU A 920 -25.74 63.30 -55.73
N ALA A 921 -25.45 62.32 -56.59
CA ALA A 921 -25.36 62.37 -58.05
C ALA A 921 -24.42 63.48 -58.56
N THR A 922 -23.14 63.15 -58.74
CA THR A 922 -22.53 63.11 -60.09
C THR A 922 -21.17 62.40 -60.11
N ALA A 923 -20.97 61.61 -61.18
CA ALA A 923 -19.71 61.24 -61.84
C ALA A 923 -18.58 60.56 -61.00
N SER A 924 -18.33 59.24 -61.15
CA SER A 924 -17.58 58.59 -62.27
C SER A 924 -16.05 58.68 -62.11
N LEU A 925 -15.19 57.67 -62.37
CA LEU A 925 -15.25 56.27 -62.84
C LEU A 925 -13.95 55.59 -62.29
N VAL A 926 -13.96 54.46 -61.58
CA VAL A 926 -13.99 53.06 -62.07
C VAL A 926 -12.64 52.48 -62.56
N ILE A 927 -12.24 51.34 -61.95
CA ILE A 927 -11.37 50.24 -62.45
C ILE A 927 -9.82 50.40 -62.46
N LYS A 928 -9.18 49.77 -61.46
CA LYS A 928 -8.45 48.47 -61.59
C LYS A 928 -7.47 48.32 -62.78
N ARG A 929 -6.14 48.41 -62.54
CA ARG A 929 -5.18 47.35 -62.95
C ARG A 929 -3.72 47.51 -62.47
N PHE A 930 -3.05 46.36 -62.49
CA PHE A 930 -1.60 46.12 -62.48
C PHE A 930 -0.78 46.95 -63.48
N ARG A 931 0.52 47.12 -63.13
CA ARG A 931 1.70 47.41 -64.00
C ARG A 931 1.77 48.79 -64.70
N GLY A 932 2.88 49.50 -64.47
CA GLY A 932 3.36 50.59 -65.32
C GLY A 932 4.54 51.36 -64.73
N HIS A 933 5.64 51.52 -65.47
CA HIS A 933 6.84 52.31 -65.12
C HIS A 933 6.64 53.83 -65.33
N GLY A 934 7.55 54.63 -64.73
CA GLY A 934 7.79 56.06 -65.01
C GLY A 934 7.71 56.90 -63.74
N GLU A 935 8.77 57.53 -63.21
CA GLU A 935 9.53 58.70 -63.74
C GLU A 935 8.64 59.90 -64.09
N ASP A 936 8.92 61.16 -63.66
CA ASP A 936 9.93 61.69 -62.71
C ASP A 936 9.61 63.18 -62.39
N GLN A 937 10.25 63.78 -61.36
CA GLN A 937 10.36 65.25 -61.11
C GLN A 937 9.02 66.01 -60.74
N ILE A 938 8.95 67.16 -60.02
CA ILE A 938 9.96 68.07 -59.44
C ILE A 938 9.40 69.03 -58.34
N LYS A 939 10.20 69.30 -57.27
CA LYS A 939 10.22 70.51 -56.36
C LYS A 939 8.93 70.89 -55.57
N ARG A 940 8.97 71.51 -54.37
CA ARG A 940 10.05 72.06 -53.49
C ARG A 940 9.49 72.21 -52.04
N GLY A 941 10.31 71.96 -51.01
CA GLY A 941 10.11 72.52 -49.64
C GLY A 941 10.94 73.82 -49.46
N PRO A 942 11.46 74.16 -48.25
CA PRO A 942 11.28 73.55 -46.91
C PRO A 942 11.28 74.56 -45.70
N ALA A 943 11.10 74.06 -44.45
CA ALA A 943 11.75 74.50 -43.17
C ALA A 943 11.05 73.81 -41.95
N HIS A 944 11.72 73.01 -41.09
CA HIS A 944 12.48 73.37 -39.86
C HIS A 944 11.62 73.99 -38.71
N LYS A 945 11.77 73.68 -37.40
CA LYS A 945 12.84 72.99 -36.61
C LYS A 945 12.40 72.73 -35.15
N THR A 946 12.97 71.70 -34.46
CA THR A 946 13.19 71.60 -32.97
C THR A 946 11.96 71.61 -32.01
N ARG A 947 11.98 71.24 -30.70
CA ARG A 947 13.01 70.79 -29.73
C ARG A 947 12.38 70.05 -28.50
N ARG A 948 13.16 69.16 -27.86
CA ARG A 948 13.35 68.93 -26.38
C ARG A 948 12.25 68.45 -25.40
N GLU A 949 12.69 67.45 -24.61
CA GLU A 949 12.61 67.28 -23.12
C GLU A 949 11.26 67.24 -22.38
N GLY A 950 11.10 66.21 -21.52
CA GLY A 950 10.04 66.06 -20.51
C GLY A 950 10.13 64.70 -19.81
N THR A 951 10.28 64.69 -18.48
CA THR A 951 10.50 63.49 -17.63
C THR A 951 9.34 63.30 -16.64
N LEU A 952 9.33 62.18 -15.89
CA LEU A 952 8.36 61.76 -14.85
C LEU A 952 7.01 61.22 -15.37
N ALA A 953 6.26 60.37 -14.65
CA ALA A 953 6.57 59.33 -13.64
C ALA A 953 5.24 58.59 -13.32
N THR A 954 5.30 57.35 -12.77
CA THR A 954 4.26 56.67 -11.93
C THR A 954 2.77 56.84 -12.31
N SER A 955 2.01 55.79 -12.60
CA SER A 955 1.54 54.83 -11.58
C SER A 955 0.83 53.58 -12.15
N THR A 956 0.90 52.50 -11.39
CA THR A 956 0.10 51.26 -11.40
C THR A 956 -1.34 51.33 -11.96
N LEU A 957 -1.68 50.37 -12.83
CA LEU A 957 -2.50 49.20 -12.46
C LEU A 957 -2.19 48.02 -13.40
#